data_AF-A0A9P8KXC5-F1
#
_entry.id   AF-A0A9P8KXC5-F1
#
_cell.length_a   1.000
_cell.length_b   1.000
_cell.length_c   1.000
_cell.angle_alpha   90.00
_cell.angle_beta   90.00
_cell.angle_gamma   90.00
#
_symmetry.space_group_name_H-M   'P 1'
#
loop_
_entity.id
_entity.type
_entity.pdbx_description
1 polymer ?
#
loop_
_entity_poly.entity_id
_entity_poly.type
_entity_poly.pdbx_seq_one_letter_code
_entity_poly.pdbx_strand_id
1 'polypeptide(L)'
;MSKPTLLHLGEPIKWNHDLYVKLDETFDIVKNECLTRDSFIQALKERKYGDFYAMYRPFWNSGIEMGNWDRELIDLLPSSVKIFASAGAGYDWADTEYFAQRGILYCNSAPACTESVADAAIWLMLNTFRDFSWSVRAARSLDPDQFWDAHRNIPAVTHNPRGHKLGIIGLGKIGYRIAEKAHIAFGMKILYHDIVQKSPELEWSVGADFYDNLTDMLAISDCVIVATPFGGSKVLDESIISKMKHGSRLCNIARGKLIDEDALISALESGQITAAGLDVHYNEPHVNPKLAGMNNVVVMCHTAGASIESHIGFERLGMENLLGFFETGKALTPSSEDLSLVKVTAAPLPAPSLAPPAMSDLTAQVLDALSSGDSVLSSDAFPSVPSTTVKSALDRLASRDMVSYQTLDREEAVLTEEGKTIAEEGSHEAKVFEAVQKAMEGLKIGDLQGIVGKESAKVGAGKAFKEGWIKKEKDLLVANTDSITDVTREQLQTIQKTHTFPDAKTIADLRKRKLVVLQKVISFSISKGPKYAKEFVKEETDLTAEMLASGSWKNLKLKPYNFKALGAHAPTGALHPLNKVRHEFRQIFFEMGFTEMPTNRFVETGFWNFDALYVPQQHPARDLHDTFYISDPAVAGKPRPEPEAARLASKSSKSGVKEELLDYEAYWNNVRDVHESGKYGSIGYRYPWNPKEALRLVLRTHTTAVSTVMLHKLAANPRPARYFSIDRVFRNESVDATHLAEFHQVEGVIADFNLTLGGLIGFMETFFAKMGVHGLRFKPAYNPYTEPSMEIFGWHEGLGKWVEIGNSGMFRPEMLESMGMPKDMRVYGWGLSLERPTMIKYGVRNIRDLLGHKVDLNFIESNPAVRLEKE
;
A
#
# COMPACT_ATOMS: atom_id res chain seq x y z
N MET A 1 29.20 -2.87 -25.63
CA MET A 1 28.73 -4.11 -26.29
C MET A 1 27.42 -3.77 -26.99
N SER A 2 27.09 -4.42 -28.11
CA SER A 2 25.78 -4.30 -28.75
C SER A 2 24.69 -4.86 -27.83
N LYS A 3 23.49 -4.27 -27.86
CA LYS A 3 22.34 -4.76 -27.10
C LYS A 3 21.97 -6.19 -27.56
N PRO A 4 21.61 -7.13 -26.67
CA PRO A 4 21.06 -8.43 -27.07
C PRO A 4 19.76 -8.26 -27.83
N THR A 5 19.55 -9.03 -28.89
CA THR A 5 18.30 -8.98 -29.67
C THR A 5 17.17 -9.71 -28.95
N LEU A 6 16.00 -9.06 -28.86
CA LEU A 6 14.75 -9.59 -28.33
C LEU A 6 13.75 -9.79 -29.46
N LEU A 7 13.28 -11.03 -29.67
CA LEU A 7 12.24 -11.32 -30.64
C LEU A 7 10.84 -11.07 -30.05
N HIS A 8 10.16 -10.05 -30.56
CA HIS A 8 8.82 -9.68 -30.13
C HIS A 8 7.75 -10.37 -31.00
N LEU A 9 6.87 -11.14 -30.36
CA LEU A 9 5.81 -11.91 -31.00
C LEU A 9 4.45 -11.23 -30.82
N GLY A 10 3.79 -10.91 -31.93
CA GLY A 10 2.45 -10.32 -31.94
C GLY A 10 2.43 -8.79 -31.86
N GLU A 11 1.31 -8.26 -31.36
CA GLU A 11 1.00 -6.83 -31.27
C GLU A 11 1.88 -6.08 -30.26
N PRO A 12 2.27 -4.82 -30.53
CA PRO A 12 3.02 -4.00 -29.59
C PRO A 12 2.28 -3.77 -28.27
N ILE A 13 3.04 -3.51 -27.19
CA ILE A 13 2.50 -3.15 -25.88
C ILE A 13 1.58 -1.91 -25.94
N LYS A 14 0.62 -1.84 -25.02
CA LYS A 14 -0.43 -0.81 -24.95
C LYS A 14 -0.46 0.00 -23.66
N TRP A 15 0.06 -0.50 -22.53
CA TRP A 15 -0.10 0.19 -21.24
C TRP A 15 1.22 0.51 -20.54
N ASN A 16 2.19 -0.41 -20.53
CA ASN A 16 3.41 -0.25 -19.72
C ASN A 16 4.56 0.43 -20.49
N HIS A 17 4.32 1.64 -21.02
CA HIS A 17 5.28 2.35 -21.87
C HIS A 17 6.61 2.67 -21.16
N ASP A 18 6.59 3.11 -19.91
CA ASP A 18 7.82 3.42 -19.16
C ASP A 18 8.71 2.18 -18.95
N LEU A 19 8.08 1.03 -18.72
CA LEU A 19 8.80 -0.24 -18.59
C LEU A 19 9.32 -0.72 -19.94
N TYR A 20 8.58 -0.47 -21.02
CA TYR A 20 9.02 -0.77 -22.38
C TYR A 20 10.21 0.10 -22.81
N VAL A 21 10.30 1.36 -22.37
CA VAL A 21 11.51 2.18 -22.59
C VAL A 21 12.74 1.51 -21.99
N LYS A 22 12.65 0.97 -20.77
CA LYS A 22 13.75 0.20 -20.15
C LYS A 22 14.10 -1.07 -20.92
N LEU A 23 13.07 -1.75 -21.45
CA LEU A 23 13.26 -2.93 -22.28
C LEU A 23 14.00 -2.56 -23.58
N ASP A 24 13.62 -1.47 -24.23
CA ASP A 24 14.26 -0.94 -25.45
C ASP A 24 15.69 -0.42 -25.18
N GLU A 25 15.95 0.15 -24.00
CA GLU A 25 17.31 0.50 -23.55
C GLU A 25 18.20 -0.73 -23.38
N THR A 26 17.62 -1.87 -23.01
CA THR A 26 18.34 -3.11 -22.71
C THR A 26 18.50 -4.01 -23.93
N PHE A 27 17.50 -4.08 -24.80
CA PHE A 27 17.45 -5.01 -25.94
C PHE A 27 17.33 -4.27 -27.28
N ASP A 28 17.81 -4.91 -28.35
CA ASP A 28 17.43 -4.56 -29.72
C ASP A 28 16.15 -5.33 -30.07
N ILE A 29 15.00 -4.64 -30.09
CA ILE A 29 13.69 -5.29 -30.20
C ILE A 29 13.33 -5.51 -31.68
N VAL A 30 13.32 -6.77 -32.11
CA VAL A 30 12.96 -7.18 -33.47
C VAL A 30 11.57 -7.78 -33.46
N LYS A 31 10.66 -7.17 -34.22
CA LYS A 31 9.27 -7.66 -34.34
C LYS A 31 9.18 -8.83 -35.32
N ASN A 32 8.46 -9.88 -34.95
CA ASN A 32 8.03 -10.90 -35.88
C ASN A 32 6.89 -10.39 -36.77
N GLU A 33 7.10 -10.43 -38.08
CA GLU A 33 6.11 -10.04 -39.10
C GLU A 33 5.51 -11.25 -39.85
N CYS A 34 5.93 -12.47 -39.52
CA CYS A 34 5.41 -13.68 -40.15
C CYS A 34 3.95 -13.92 -39.70
N LEU A 35 3.05 -14.09 -40.67
CA LEU A 35 1.60 -14.22 -40.45
C LEU A 35 1.14 -15.68 -40.32
N THR A 36 2.03 -16.65 -40.54
CA THR A 36 1.74 -18.09 -40.46
C THR A 36 2.90 -18.84 -39.85
N ARG A 37 2.62 -19.98 -39.20
CA ARG A 37 3.64 -20.92 -38.71
C ARG A 37 4.67 -21.29 -39.78
N ASP A 38 4.25 -21.64 -40.99
CA ASP A 38 5.15 -22.03 -42.09
C ASP A 38 6.11 -20.89 -42.47
N SER A 39 5.60 -19.67 -42.57
CA SER A 39 6.43 -18.50 -42.88
C SER A 39 7.42 -18.17 -41.77
N PHE A 40 7.06 -18.45 -40.51
CA PHE A 40 7.94 -18.27 -39.36
C PHE A 40 9.02 -19.37 -39.28
N ILE A 41 8.65 -20.63 -39.54
CA ILE A 41 9.58 -21.76 -39.71
C ILE A 41 10.61 -21.44 -40.79
N GLN A 42 10.17 -20.93 -41.94
CA GLN A 42 11.07 -20.55 -43.03
C GLN A 42 11.99 -19.41 -42.61
N ALA A 43 11.47 -18.38 -41.92
CA ALA A 43 12.26 -17.26 -41.42
C ALA A 43 13.33 -17.70 -40.40
N LEU A 44 13.04 -18.68 -39.53
CA LEU A 44 14.03 -19.25 -38.61
C LEU A 44 15.12 -20.04 -39.37
N LYS A 45 14.72 -20.86 -40.36
CA LYS A 45 15.65 -21.62 -41.21
C LYS A 45 16.59 -20.71 -42.00
N GLU A 46 16.06 -19.61 -42.52
CA GLU A 46 16.82 -18.58 -43.26
C GLU A 46 17.61 -17.63 -42.34
N ARG A 47 17.49 -17.79 -41.02
CA ARG A 47 18.08 -16.90 -40.00
C ARG A 47 17.72 -15.42 -40.22
N LYS A 48 16.47 -15.15 -40.64
CA LYS A 48 15.96 -13.79 -40.91
C LYS A 48 16.16 -12.83 -39.74
N TYR A 49 16.03 -13.32 -38.51
CA TYR A 49 16.15 -12.52 -37.28
C TYR A 49 17.57 -12.49 -36.70
N GLY A 50 18.55 -13.15 -37.33
CA GLY A 50 19.89 -13.34 -36.77
C GLY A 50 19.89 -14.15 -35.46
N ASP A 51 20.93 -13.97 -34.65
CA ASP A 51 20.99 -14.53 -33.30
C ASP A 51 20.21 -13.63 -32.33
N PHE A 52 19.15 -14.16 -31.71
CA PHE A 52 18.40 -13.50 -30.64
C PHE A 52 18.52 -14.27 -29.33
N TYR A 53 18.38 -13.55 -28.22
CA TYR A 53 18.68 -14.07 -26.89
C TYR A 53 17.44 -14.25 -26.02
N ALA A 54 16.35 -13.58 -26.39
CA ALA A 54 15.10 -13.63 -25.68
C ALA A 54 13.91 -13.56 -26.63
N MET A 55 12.77 -14.06 -26.16
CA MET A 55 11.49 -13.93 -26.85
C MET A 55 10.45 -13.34 -25.91
N TYR A 56 9.60 -12.47 -26.45
CA TYR A 56 8.56 -11.80 -25.70
C TYR A 56 7.23 -11.84 -26.43
N ARG A 57 6.18 -12.26 -25.72
CA ARG A 57 4.81 -12.26 -26.21
C ARG A 57 3.89 -11.52 -25.21
N PRO A 58 3.57 -10.23 -25.44
CA PRO A 58 2.85 -9.38 -24.49
C PRO A 58 1.36 -9.71 -24.31
N PHE A 59 0.74 -10.39 -25.27
CA PHE A 59 -0.70 -10.69 -25.23
C PHE A 59 -0.97 -12.17 -25.47
N TRP A 60 -1.95 -12.72 -24.73
CA TRP A 60 -2.37 -14.11 -24.89
C TRP A 60 -3.21 -14.35 -26.16
N ASN A 61 -3.80 -13.30 -26.74
CA ASN A 61 -4.62 -13.35 -27.96
C ASN A 61 -3.90 -12.80 -29.21
N SER A 62 -2.61 -12.50 -29.12
CA SER A 62 -1.76 -12.09 -30.24
C SER A 62 -0.52 -12.96 -30.32
N GLY A 63 0.11 -13.08 -31.49
CA GLY A 63 1.28 -13.96 -31.66
C GLY A 63 0.92 -15.45 -31.59
N ILE A 64 -0.33 -15.80 -31.91
CA ILE A 64 -0.86 -17.17 -31.89
C ILE A 64 -0.65 -17.91 -33.21
N GLU A 65 -0.19 -17.22 -34.25
CA GLU A 65 -0.11 -17.73 -35.62
C GLU A 65 0.92 -18.86 -35.76
N MET A 66 1.79 -19.03 -34.76
CA MET A 66 2.74 -20.13 -34.69
C MET A 66 2.12 -21.43 -34.18
N GLY A 67 0.93 -21.37 -33.56
CA GLY A 67 0.31 -22.53 -32.93
C GLY A 67 1.16 -23.07 -31.77
N ASN A 68 1.31 -24.40 -31.71
CA ASN A 68 2.04 -25.06 -30.63
C ASN A 68 3.56 -24.86 -30.74
N TRP A 69 4.21 -24.44 -29.68
CA TRP A 69 5.66 -24.46 -29.53
C TRP A 69 6.09 -25.87 -29.14
N ASP A 70 6.18 -26.73 -30.14
CA ASP A 70 6.61 -28.12 -30.08
C ASP A 70 8.05 -28.28 -30.57
N ARG A 71 8.53 -29.53 -30.66
CA ARG A 71 9.90 -29.83 -31.09
C ARG A 71 10.24 -29.28 -32.47
N GLU A 72 9.31 -29.31 -33.42
CA GLU A 72 9.54 -28.79 -34.77
C GLU A 72 9.95 -27.31 -34.74
N LEU A 73 9.25 -26.51 -33.93
CA LEU A 73 9.51 -25.08 -33.83
C LEU A 73 10.71 -24.78 -32.93
N ILE A 74 10.75 -25.44 -31.77
CA ILE A 74 11.79 -25.25 -30.76
C ILE A 74 13.17 -25.64 -31.35
N ASP A 75 13.24 -26.68 -32.19
CA ASP A 75 14.48 -27.13 -32.83
C ASP A 75 15.15 -26.07 -33.70
N LEU A 76 14.36 -25.18 -34.28
CA LEU A 76 14.83 -24.13 -35.18
C LEU A 76 15.31 -22.86 -34.46
N LEU A 77 15.14 -22.77 -33.13
CA LEU A 77 15.60 -21.61 -32.38
C LEU A 77 17.14 -21.55 -32.31
N PRO A 78 17.74 -20.36 -32.44
CA PRO A 78 19.18 -20.17 -32.22
C PRO A 78 19.62 -20.65 -30.84
N SER A 79 20.84 -21.20 -30.74
CA SER A 79 21.42 -21.63 -29.45
C SER A 79 21.66 -20.48 -28.46
N SER A 80 21.60 -19.23 -28.94
CA SER A 80 21.69 -18.01 -28.15
C SER A 80 20.45 -17.74 -27.30
N VAL A 81 19.28 -18.28 -27.64
CA VAL A 81 18.04 -18.05 -26.89
C VAL A 81 18.16 -18.59 -25.47
N LYS A 82 17.79 -17.78 -24.48
CA LYS A 82 17.87 -18.13 -23.04
C LYS A 82 16.54 -18.04 -22.32
N ILE A 83 15.61 -17.23 -22.80
CA ILE A 83 14.33 -17.01 -22.12
C ILE A 83 13.20 -16.72 -23.11
N PHE A 84 12.02 -17.27 -22.82
CA PHE A 84 10.77 -16.94 -23.49
C PHE A 84 9.73 -16.50 -22.44
N ALA A 85 9.42 -15.20 -22.41
CA ALA A 85 8.38 -14.65 -21.56
C ALA A 85 7.07 -14.47 -22.36
N SER A 86 6.00 -15.11 -21.91
CA SER A 86 4.69 -15.08 -22.55
C SER A 86 3.59 -14.65 -21.59
N ALA A 87 2.67 -13.85 -22.11
CA ALA A 87 1.38 -13.57 -21.49
C ALA A 87 0.53 -14.84 -21.37
N GLY A 88 -0.36 -14.82 -20.38
CA GLY A 88 -1.26 -15.94 -20.06
C GLY A 88 -0.81 -16.75 -18.84
N ALA A 89 -1.77 -17.47 -18.25
CA ALA A 89 -1.52 -18.36 -17.11
C ALA A 89 -1.16 -19.78 -17.54
N GLY A 90 -1.94 -20.37 -18.45
CA GLY A 90 -1.66 -21.71 -18.94
C GLY A 90 -0.88 -21.71 -20.26
N TYR A 91 -0.17 -22.82 -20.45
CA TYR A 91 0.92 -22.95 -21.41
C TYR A 91 0.87 -24.31 -22.12
N ASP A 92 -0.30 -24.95 -22.25
CA ASP A 92 -0.45 -26.27 -22.89
C ASP A 92 -0.04 -26.29 -24.37
N TRP A 93 0.05 -25.11 -24.97
CA TRP A 93 0.56 -24.89 -26.32
C TRP A 93 2.08 -24.82 -26.39
N ALA A 94 2.80 -24.82 -25.26
CA ALA A 94 4.25 -24.73 -25.19
C ALA A 94 4.84 -25.94 -24.46
N ASP A 95 5.75 -26.65 -25.11
CA ASP A 95 6.50 -27.76 -24.52
C ASP A 95 7.62 -27.21 -23.61
N THR A 96 7.25 -26.83 -22.40
CA THR A 96 8.13 -26.22 -21.38
C THR A 96 9.27 -27.15 -20.98
N GLU A 97 9.00 -28.45 -20.89
CA GLU A 97 10.05 -29.45 -20.63
C GLU A 97 11.10 -29.46 -21.74
N TYR A 98 10.69 -29.40 -23.01
CA TYR A 98 11.63 -29.37 -24.13
C TYR A 98 12.39 -28.04 -24.23
N PHE A 99 11.76 -26.90 -23.91
CA PHE A 99 12.46 -25.63 -23.73
C PHE A 99 13.56 -25.75 -22.66
N ALA A 100 13.25 -26.33 -21.50
CA ALA A 100 14.20 -26.54 -20.41
C ALA A 100 15.37 -27.43 -20.82
N GLN A 101 15.12 -28.53 -21.54
CA GLN A 101 16.15 -29.44 -22.07
C GLN A 101 17.13 -28.71 -23.01
N ARG A 102 16.66 -27.67 -23.71
CA ARG A 102 17.49 -26.79 -24.55
C ARG A 102 18.12 -25.62 -23.81
N GLY A 103 17.92 -25.51 -22.49
CA GLY A 103 18.44 -24.42 -21.66
C GLY A 103 17.73 -23.08 -21.89
N ILE A 104 16.47 -23.12 -22.32
CA ILE A 104 15.60 -21.96 -22.51
C ILE A 104 14.59 -21.92 -21.36
N LEU A 105 14.58 -20.83 -20.60
CA LEU A 105 13.64 -20.64 -19.50
C LEU A 105 12.29 -20.12 -20.04
N TYR A 106 11.18 -20.79 -19.71
CA TYR A 106 9.85 -20.30 -20.06
C TYR A 106 9.20 -19.59 -18.86
N CYS A 107 8.71 -18.37 -19.08
CA CYS A 107 8.03 -17.59 -18.05
C CYS A 107 6.59 -17.31 -18.50
N ASN A 108 5.62 -17.77 -17.71
CA ASN A 108 4.23 -17.36 -17.88
C ASN A 108 3.92 -16.14 -17.01
N SER A 109 2.72 -15.60 -17.13
CA SER A 109 2.27 -14.43 -16.38
C SER A 109 1.04 -14.74 -15.52
N ALA A 110 0.94 -15.96 -15.01
CA ALA A 110 -0.20 -16.44 -14.23
C ALA A 110 -0.64 -15.52 -13.06
N PRO A 111 0.26 -14.87 -12.31
CA PRO A 111 -0.16 -13.98 -11.23
C PRO A 111 -0.97 -12.76 -11.70
N ALA A 112 -0.81 -12.31 -12.95
CA ALA A 112 -1.48 -11.12 -13.46
C ALA A 112 -3.01 -11.26 -13.53
N CYS A 113 -3.52 -12.46 -13.80
CA CYS A 113 -4.96 -12.70 -13.92
C CYS A 113 -5.60 -13.35 -12.68
N THR A 114 -4.86 -13.47 -11.57
CA THR A 114 -5.31 -14.18 -10.37
C THR A 114 -6.63 -13.60 -9.82
N GLU A 115 -6.76 -12.28 -9.76
CA GLU A 115 -8.00 -11.64 -9.31
C GLU A 115 -9.19 -11.94 -10.22
N SER A 116 -9.01 -11.75 -11.53
CA SER A 116 -10.08 -11.89 -12.51
C SER A 116 -10.59 -13.33 -12.59
N VAL A 117 -9.67 -14.31 -12.59
CA VAL A 117 -10.07 -15.74 -12.58
C VAL A 117 -10.79 -16.08 -11.28
N ALA A 118 -10.33 -15.57 -10.13
CA ALA A 118 -11.00 -15.81 -8.86
C ALA A 118 -12.41 -15.18 -8.83
N ASP A 119 -12.61 -13.98 -9.38
CA ASP A 119 -13.93 -13.35 -9.48
C ASP A 119 -14.89 -14.14 -10.38
N ALA A 120 -14.40 -14.60 -11.54
CA ALA A 120 -15.18 -15.45 -12.43
C ALA A 120 -15.54 -16.78 -11.77
N ALA A 121 -14.62 -17.40 -11.02
CA ALA A 121 -14.89 -18.63 -10.27
C ALA A 121 -15.97 -18.43 -9.20
N ILE A 122 -15.94 -17.31 -8.46
CA ILE A 122 -16.99 -16.95 -7.50
C ILE A 122 -18.33 -16.73 -8.21
N TRP A 123 -18.33 -16.08 -9.37
CA TRP A 123 -19.55 -15.89 -10.17
C TRP A 123 -20.14 -17.22 -10.66
N LEU A 124 -19.30 -18.14 -11.18
CA LEU A 124 -19.70 -19.48 -11.59
C LEU A 124 -20.27 -20.26 -10.39
N MET A 125 -19.58 -20.24 -9.25
CA MET A 125 -20.05 -20.85 -8.01
C MET A 125 -21.42 -20.30 -7.62
N LEU A 126 -21.60 -18.97 -7.58
CA LEU A 126 -22.88 -18.35 -7.27
C LEU A 126 -23.97 -18.78 -8.25
N ASN A 127 -23.65 -18.90 -9.54
CA ASN A 127 -24.58 -19.39 -10.55
C ASN A 127 -25.01 -20.82 -10.24
N THR A 128 -24.11 -21.73 -9.86
CA THR A 128 -24.47 -23.11 -9.50
C THR A 128 -25.26 -23.24 -8.19
N PHE A 129 -25.12 -22.28 -7.28
CA PHE A 129 -25.91 -22.26 -6.04
C PHE A 129 -27.31 -21.67 -6.26
N ARG A 130 -27.46 -20.73 -7.21
CA ARG A 130 -28.64 -19.86 -7.35
C ARG A 130 -29.36 -19.95 -8.69
N ASP A 131 -28.91 -20.81 -9.60
CA ASP A 131 -29.44 -21.03 -10.95
C ASP A 131 -29.68 -19.73 -11.73
N PHE A 132 -28.74 -18.78 -11.62
CA PHE A 132 -28.84 -17.51 -12.35
C PHE A 132 -28.86 -17.71 -13.86
N SER A 133 -28.22 -18.77 -14.39
CA SER A 133 -28.27 -19.12 -15.81
C SER A 133 -29.70 -19.41 -16.30
N TRP A 134 -30.50 -20.14 -15.52
CA TRP A 134 -31.90 -20.39 -15.85
C TRP A 134 -32.72 -19.10 -15.79
N SER A 135 -32.56 -18.31 -14.72
CA SER A 135 -33.26 -17.04 -14.56
C SER A 135 -32.96 -16.06 -15.71
N VAL A 136 -31.68 -15.91 -16.09
CA VAL A 136 -31.25 -15.01 -17.16
C VAL A 136 -31.78 -15.49 -18.52
N ARG A 137 -31.73 -16.79 -18.81
CA ARG A 137 -32.28 -17.34 -20.07
C ARG A 137 -33.78 -17.13 -20.18
N ALA A 138 -34.53 -17.44 -19.13
CA ALA A 138 -35.98 -17.23 -19.08
C ALA A 138 -36.36 -15.75 -19.24
N ALA A 139 -35.61 -14.83 -18.62
CA ALA A 139 -35.86 -13.40 -18.79
C ALA A 139 -35.52 -12.90 -20.21
N ARG A 140 -34.45 -13.42 -20.82
CA ARG A 140 -33.99 -13.02 -22.16
C ARG A 140 -34.79 -13.63 -23.30
N SER A 141 -35.51 -14.74 -23.08
CA SER A 141 -36.37 -15.34 -24.10
C SER A 141 -37.59 -14.47 -24.41
N LEU A 142 -37.91 -13.51 -23.53
CA LEU A 142 -39.11 -12.66 -23.62
C LEU A 142 -40.42 -13.46 -23.62
N ASP A 143 -40.35 -14.73 -23.18
CA ASP A 143 -41.47 -15.65 -23.09
C ASP A 143 -42.03 -15.63 -21.65
N PRO A 144 -43.28 -15.16 -21.44
CA PRO A 144 -43.88 -15.11 -20.12
C PRO A 144 -43.98 -16.47 -19.44
N ASP A 145 -44.18 -17.56 -20.19
CA ASP A 145 -44.31 -18.90 -19.61
C ASP A 145 -42.96 -19.38 -19.07
N GLN A 146 -41.88 -19.15 -19.81
CA GLN A 146 -40.52 -19.44 -19.34
C GLN A 146 -40.15 -18.58 -18.13
N PHE A 147 -40.55 -17.31 -18.11
CA PHE A 147 -40.32 -16.43 -16.96
C PHE A 147 -41.02 -16.96 -15.71
N TRP A 148 -42.30 -17.33 -15.81
CA TRP A 148 -43.07 -17.85 -14.69
C TRP A 148 -42.62 -19.24 -14.23
N ASP A 149 -42.19 -20.08 -15.15
CA ASP A 149 -41.56 -21.37 -14.85
C ASP A 149 -40.30 -21.18 -13.98
N ALA A 150 -39.35 -20.35 -14.43
CA ALA A 150 -38.15 -20.03 -13.67
C ALA A 150 -38.50 -19.39 -12.31
N HIS A 151 -39.42 -18.41 -12.28
CA HIS A 151 -39.79 -17.70 -11.05
C HIS A 151 -40.38 -18.62 -9.97
N ARG A 152 -41.17 -19.63 -10.37
CA ARG A 152 -41.79 -20.58 -9.44
C ARG A 152 -40.85 -21.69 -8.99
N ASN A 153 -39.98 -22.16 -9.88
CA ASN A 153 -39.26 -23.41 -9.67
C ASN A 153 -37.81 -23.22 -9.15
N ILE A 154 -37.13 -22.11 -9.47
CA ILE A 154 -35.77 -21.82 -8.97
C ILE A 154 -35.68 -21.83 -7.42
N PRO A 155 -36.63 -21.25 -6.66
CA PRO A 155 -36.55 -21.26 -5.19
C PRO A 155 -36.55 -22.67 -4.57
N ALA A 156 -37.08 -23.67 -5.28
CA ALA A 156 -37.16 -25.04 -4.78
C ALA A 156 -35.86 -25.84 -4.91
N VAL A 157 -34.92 -25.39 -5.74
CA VAL A 157 -33.68 -26.14 -6.08
C VAL A 157 -32.38 -25.37 -5.75
N THR A 158 -32.50 -24.12 -5.28
CA THR A 158 -31.35 -23.26 -5.01
C THR A 158 -31.01 -23.15 -3.53
N HIS A 159 -29.74 -22.87 -3.25
CA HIS A 159 -29.20 -22.75 -1.89
C HIS A 159 -28.31 -21.52 -1.77
N ASN A 160 -28.20 -20.95 -0.57
CA ASN A 160 -27.17 -19.94 -0.30
C ASN A 160 -25.81 -20.63 -0.09
N PRO A 161 -24.68 -20.08 -0.58
CA PRO A 161 -23.37 -20.68 -0.35
C PRO A 161 -22.98 -20.77 1.13
N ARG A 162 -23.43 -19.81 1.96
CA ARG A 162 -23.06 -19.74 3.37
C ARG A 162 -23.32 -21.03 4.13
N GLY A 163 -22.32 -21.48 4.90
CA GLY A 163 -22.38 -22.71 5.69
C GLY A 163 -22.09 -24.00 4.91
N HIS A 164 -22.02 -23.94 3.58
CA HIS A 164 -21.62 -25.08 2.75
C HIS A 164 -20.09 -25.20 2.64
N LYS A 165 -19.64 -26.40 2.26
CA LYS A 165 -18.22 -26.75 2.07
C LYS A 165 -17.81 -26.57 0.62
N LEU A 166 -16.80 -25.76 0.38
CA LEU A 166 -16.17 -25.57 -0.92
C LEU A 166 -14.90 -26.39 -1.00
N GLY A 167 -14.88 -27.43 -1.85
CA GLY A 167 -13.69 -28.19 -2.19
C GLY A 167 -12.92 -27.54 -3.34
N ILE A 168 -11.63 -27.26 -3.15
CA ILE A 168 -10.78 -26.68 -4.19
C ILE A 168 -9.72 -27.70 -4.59
N ILE A 169 -9.69 -28.07 -5.87
CA ILE A 169 -8.63 -28.92 -6.44
C ILE A 169 -7.51 -28.01 -6.95
N GLY A 170 -6.39 -27.99 -6.22
CA GLY A 170 -5.25 -27.11 -6.45
C GLY A 170 -5.39 -25.78 -5.70
N LEU A 171 -4.64 -25.61 -4.60
CA LEU A 171 -4.63 -24.38 -3.81
C LEU A 171 -3.41 -23.49 -4.19
N GLY A 172 -3.16 -23.35 -5.48
CA GLY A 172 -2.20 -22.38 -6.02
C GLY A 172 -2.65 -20.93 -5.83
N LYS A 173 -2.00 -19.96 -6.48
CA LYS A 173 -2.35 -18.53 -6.32
C LYS A 173 -3.84 -18.23 -6.60
N ILE A 174 -4.38 -18.80 -7.66
CA ILE A 174 -5.81 -18.67 -8.03
C ILE A 174 -6.71 -19.39 -7.00
N GLY A 175 -6.43 -20.67 -6.72
CA GLY A 175 -7.21 -21.46 -5.75
C GLY A 175 -7.25 -20.82 -4.36
N TYR A 176 -6.11 -20.29 -3.90
CA TYR A 176 -6.01 -19.57 -2.63
C TYR A 176 -6.85 -18.28 -2.62
N ARG A 177 -6.81 -17.49 -3.70
CA ARG A 177 -7.62 -16.27 -3.80
C ARG A 177 -9.13 -16.58 -3.87
N ILE A 178 -9.51 -17.69 -4.49
CA ILE A 178 -10.89 -18.20 -4.45
C ILE A 178 -11.28 -18.59 -3.03
N ALA A 179 -10.43 -19.35 -2.32
CA ALA A 179 -10.64 -19.74 -0.92
C ALA A 179 -10.87 -18.52 -0.03
N GLU A 180 -10.02 -17.50 -0.15
CA GLU A 180 -10.11 -16.26 0.61
C GLU A 180 -11.46 -15.55 0.39
N LYS A 181 -11.88 -15.36 -0.89
CA LYS A 181 -13.16 -14.73 -1.22
C LYS A 181 -14.34 -15.56 -0.69
N ALA A 182 -14.33 -16.88 -0.92
CA ALA A 182 -15.39 -17.79 -0.47
C ALA A 182 -15.51 -17.87 1.06
N HIS A 183 -14.39 -17.90 1.77
CA HIS A 183 -14.35 -17.95 3.22
C HIS A 183 -14.85 -16.65 3.85
N ILE A 184 -14.25 -15.53 3.46
CA ILE A 184 -14.49 -14.22 4.10
C ILE A 184 -15.86 -13.66 3.71
N ALA A 185 -16.18 -13.63 2.41
CA ALA A 185 -17.38 -12.95 1.94
C ALA A 185 -18.63 -13.84 2.01
N PHE A 186 -18.48 -15.15 1.76
CA PHE A 186 -19.61 -16.06 1.67
C PHE A 186 -19.75 -16.98 2.88
N GLY A 187 -18.80 -16.99 3.82
CA GLY A 187 -18.86 -17.82 5.03
C GLY A 187 -18.90 -19.31 4.72
N MET A 188 -18.20 -19.73 3.66
CA MET A 188 -18.03 -21.14 3.32
C MET A 188 -16.89 -21.75 4.12
N LYS A 189 -16.98 -23.06 4.38
CA LYS A 189 -15.86 -23.85 4.91
C LYS A 189 -15.01 -24.32 3.73
N ILE A 190 -13.72 -23.99 3.74
CA ILE A 190 -12.82 -24.36 2.65
C ILE A 190 -12.21 -25.73 2.94
N LEU A 191 -12.24 -26.60 1.94
CA LEU A 191 -11.51 -27.86 1.88
C LEU A 191 -10.61 -27.79 0.65
N TYR A 192 -9.43 -28.38 0.70
CA TYR A 192 -8.59 -28.43 -0.49
C TYR A 192 -7.76 -29.70 -0.58
N HIS A 193 -7.47 -30.07 -1.83
CA HIS A 193 -6.51 -31.09 -2.18
C HIS A 193 -5.48 -30.46 -3.13
N ASP A 194 -4.20 -30.63 -2.84
CA ASP A 194 -3.07 -30.14 -3.61
C ASP A 194 -1.90 -31.12 -3.43
N ILE A 195 -0.96 -31.15 -4.37
CA ILE A 195 0.23 -32.01 -4.31
C ILE A 195 1.16 -31.63 -3.14
N VAL A 196 1.05 -30.39 -2.67
CA VAL A 196 1.83 -29.84 -1.56
C VAL A 196 0.88 -29.13 -0.60
N GLN A 197 0.81 -29.64 0.62
CA GLN A 197 0.09 -28.99 1.71
C GLN A 197 0.68 -27.59 1.98
N LYS A 198 -0.19 -26.60 2.17
CA LYS A 198 0.21 -25.24 2.55
C LYS A 198 0.62 -25.19 4.02
N SER A 199 1.36 -24.14 4.38
CA SER A 199 1.73 -23.95 5.78
C SER A 199 0.48 -23.70 6.63
N PRO A 200 0.50 -24.08 7.93
CA PRO A 200 -0.64 -23.87 8.82
C PRO A 200 -1.14 -22.42 8.88
N GLU A 201 -0.24 -21.45 8.71
CA GLU A 201 -0.59 -20.03 8.70
C GLU A 201 -1.46 -19.65 7.50
N LEU A 202 -1.12 -20.16 6.31
CA LEU A 202 -1.90 -19.91 5.09
C LEU A 202 -3.25 -20.61 5.18
N GLU A 203 -3.30 -21.85 5.64
CA GLU A 203 -4.55 -22.59 5.85
C GLU A 203 -5.49 -21.86 6.82
N TRP A 204 -4.94 -21.40 7.95
CA TRP A 204 -5.71 -20.69 8.97
C TRP A 204 -6.33 -19.39 8.44
N SER A 205 -5.59 -18.62 7.65
CA SER A 205 -6.07 -17.32 7.14
C SER A 205 -7.27 -17.41 6.19
N VAL A 206 -7.48 -18.56 5.53
CA VAL A 206 -8.62 -18.80 4.64
C VAL A 206 -9.56 -19.90 5.17
N GLY A 207 -9.36 -20.34 6.42
CA GLY A 207 -10.16 -21.38 7.06
C GLY A 207 -10.16 -22.72 6.30
N ALA A 208 -9.06 -23.05 5.61
CA ALA A 208 -8.93 -24.23 4.77
C ALA A 208 -8.45 -25.46 5.54
N ASP A 209 -9.06 -26.61 5.25
CA ASP A 209 -8.59 -27.92 5.72
C ASP A 209 -7.99 -28.71 4.56
N PHE A 210 -6.77 -29.22 4.72
CA PHE A 210 -6.11 -30.06 3.74
C PHE A 210 -6.63 -31.50 3.76
N TYR A 211 -6.77 -32.08 2.58
CA TYR A 211 -7.07 -33.49 2.36
C TYR A 211 -6.01 -34.12 1.48
N ASP A 212 -5.31 -35.11 2.02
CA ASP A 212 -4.29 -35.86 1.28
C ASP A 212 -4.92 -36.74 0.20
N ASN A 213 -6.15 -37.20 0.41
CA ASN A 213 -6.92 -37.96 -0.57
C ASN A 213 -8.02 -37.11 -1.22
N LEU A 214 -7.94 -36.96 -2.54
CA LEU A 214 -8.94 -36.22 -3.32
C LEU A 214 -10.36 -36.75 -3.15
N THR A 215 -10.55 -38.08 -3.15
CA THR A 215 -11.88 -38.72 -3.03
C THR A 215 -12.56 -38.34 -1.70
N ASP A 216 -11.81 -38.32 -0.61
CA ASP A 216 -12.35 -38.02 0.72
C ASP A 216 -12.87 -36.58 0.81
N MET A 217 -12.14 -35.64 0.18
CA MET A 217 -12.59 -34.25 0.05
C MET A 217 -13.88 -34.16 -0.79
N LEU A 218 -13.90 -34.82 -1.94
CA LEU A 218 -15.03 -34.78 -2.88
C LEU A 218 -16.32 -35.36 -2.28
N ALA A 219 -16.21 -36.42 -1.48
CA ALA A 219 -17.34 -37.09 -0.83
C ALA A 219 -18.12 -36.19 0.14
N ILE A 220 -17.49 -35.12 0.66
CA ILE A 220 -18.10 -34.20 1.62
C ILE A 220 -18.29 -32.77 1.09
N SER A 221 -17.78 -32.47 -0.11
CA SER A 221 -17.85 -31.12 -0.69
C SER A 221 -19.25 -30.84 -1.27
N ASP A 222 -19.82 -29.68 -0.96
CA ASP A 222 -21.12 -29.25 -1.50
C ASP A 222 -20.98 -28.57 -2.86
N CYS A 223 -19.81 -27.98 -3.11
CA CYS A 223 -19.39 -27.42 -4.38
C CYS A 223 -17.89 -27.68 -4.55
N VAL A 224 -17.46 -28.00 -5.76
CA VAL A 224 -16.06 -28.24 -6.11
C VAL A 224 -15.63 -27.27 -7.19
N ILE A 225 -14.47 -26.62 -7.01
CA ILE A 225 -13.82 -25.79 -8.03
C ILE A 225 -12.50 -26.42 -8.44
N VAL A 226 -12.33 -26.64 -9.73
CA VAL A 226 -11.07 -27.11 -10.33
C VAL A 226 -10.17 -25.92 -10.66
N ALA A 227 -9.02 -25.82 -9.99
CA ALA A 227 -8.05 -24.71 -10.10
C ALA A 227 -6.59 -25.22 -10.21
N THR A 228 -6.40 -26.37 -10.84
CA THR A 228 -5.10 -27.03 -11.01
C THR A 228 -4.61 -26.99 -12.47
N PRO A 229 -3.30 -26.94 -12.75
CA PRO A 229 -2.76 -27.13 -14.10
C PRO A 229 -3.16 -28.48 -14.72
N PHE A 230 -3.14 -28.56 -16.05
CA PHE A 230 -3.35 -29.83 -16.77
C PHE A 230 -2.01 -30.56 -16.95
N GLY A 231 -1.87 -31.72 -16.30
CA GLY A 231 -0.67 -32.56 -16.35
C GLY A 231 -0.77 -33.75 -17.31
N GLY A 232 -1.60 -33.67 -18.37
CA GLY A 232 -1.75 -34.74 -19.36
C GLY A 232 -2.79 -35.82 -19.05
N SER A 233 -3.43 -35.78 -17.88
CA SER A 233 -4.52 -36.71 -17.51
C SER A 233 -5.75 -35.97 -16.96
N LYS A 234 -6.91 -36.63 -17.07
CA LYS A 234 -8.17 -36.15 -16.48
C LYS A 234 -8.10 -36.30 -14.97
N VAL A 235 -8.54 -35.27 -14.23
CA VAL A 235 -8.61 -35.31 -12.76
C VAL A 235 -9.98 -35.79 -12.29
N LEU A 236 -11.03 -35.48 -13.04
CA LEU A 236 -12.41 -35.88 -12.75
C LEU A 236 -12.96 -36.72 -13.91
N ASP A 237 -12.79 -38.04 -13.79
CA ASP A 237 -13.44 -39.04 -14.67
C ASP A 237 -14.74 -39.58 -14.04
N GLU A 238 -15.40 -40.53 -14.71
CA GLU A 238 -16.63 -41.16 -14.22
C GLU A 238 -16.48 -41.77 -12.82
N SER A 239 -15.35 -42.45 -12.57
CA SER A 239 -15.09 -43.10 -11.29
C SER A 239 -14.99 -42.06 -10.16
N ILE A 240 -14.29 -40.96 -10.39
CA ILE A 240 -14.11 -39.91 -9.39
C ILE A 240 -15.38 -39.08 -9.21
N ILE A 241 -16.08 -38.73 -10.28
CA ILE A 241 -17.35 -37.98 -10.21
C ILE A 241 -18.41 -38.77 -9.44
N SER A 242 -18.47 -40.09 -9.61
CA SER A 242 -19.41 -40.95 -8.87
C SER A 242 -19.21 -40.93 -7.34
N LYS A 243 -18.02 -40.54 -6.88
CA LYS A 243 -17.66 -40.44 -5.45
C LYS A 243 -17.94 -39.07 -4.84
N MET A 244 -18.30 -38.08 -5.66
CA MET A 244 -18.70 -36.78 -5.13
C MET A 244 -19.94 -36.92 -4.25
N LYS A 245 -20.20 -35.93 -3.39
CA LYS A 245 -21.46 -35.89 -2.65
C LYS A 245 -22.65 -35.82 -3.63
N HIS A 246 -23.67 -36.66 -3.44
CA HIS A 246 -24.89 -36.57 -4.23
C HIS A 246 -25.57 -35.21 -4.02
N GLY A 247 -25.99 -34.55 -5.10
CA GLY A 247 -26.52 -33.18 -5.06
C GLY A 247 -25.45 -32.09 -4.93
N SER A 248 -24.20 -32.39 -5.26
CA SER A 248 -23.09 -31.42 -5.25
C SER A 248 -23.04 -30.58 -6.53
N ARG A 249 -22.17 -29.58 -6.55
CA ARG A 249 -21.95 -28.66 -7.68
C ARG A 249 -20.51 -28.75 -8.16
N LEU A 250 -20.27 -28.50 -9.44
CA LEU A 250 -18.92 -28.54 -10.02
C LEU A 250 -18.64 -27.32 -10.90
N CYS A 251 -17.54 -26.62 -10.64
CA CYS A 251 -17.07 -25.54 -11.49
C CYS A 251 -15.65 -25.81 -12.01
N ASN A 252 -15.39 -25.42 -13.26
CA ASN A 252 -14.07 -25.53 -13.88
C ASN A 252 -13.63 -24.19 -14.46
N ILE A 253 -12.52 -23.67 -13.93
CA ILE A 253 -11.85 -22.45 -14.41
C ILE A 253 -10.41 -22.72 -14.87
N ALA A 254 -10.00 -23.98 -14.89
CA ALA A 254 -8.64 -24.39 -15.16
C ALA A 254 -8.45 -24.78 -16.63
N ARG A 255 -8.76 -26.04 -16.97
CA ARG A 255 -8.70 -26.58 -18.33
C ARG A 255 -9.84 -27.57 -18.56
N GLY A 256 -10.45 -27.53 -19.73
CA GLY A 256 -11.55 -28.44 -20.06
C GLY A 256 -11.16 -29.92 -20.02
N LYS A 257 -9.94 -30.25 -20.47
CA LYS A 257 -9.38 -31.61 -20.46
C LYS A 257 -9.21 -32.24 -19.06
N LEU A 258 -9.38 -31.47 -17.99
CA LEU A 258 -9.34 -32.00 -16.61
C LEU A 258 -10.61 -32.78 -16.24
N ILE A 259 -11.71 -32.57 -16.96
CA ILE A 259 -13.01 -33.19 -16.67
C ILE A 259 -13.43 -34.03 -17.88
N ASP A 260 -13.93 -35.22 -17.60
CA ASP A 260 -14.67 -36.00 -18.60
C ASP A 260 -16.09 -35.42 -18.77
N GLU A 261 -16.34 -34.77 -19.91
CA GLU A 261 -17.64 -34.12 -20.18
C GLU A 261 -18.79 -35.13 -20.28
N ASP A 262 -18.57 -36.34 -20.80
CA ASP A 262 -19.63 -37.34 -20.91
C ASP A 262 -20.02 -37.88 -19.52
N ALA A 263 -19.03 -38.05 -18.65
CA ALA A 263 -19.27 -38.38 -17.24
C ALA A 263 -19.98 -37.23 -16.50
N LEU A 264 -19.61 -35.98 -16.76
CA LEU A 264 -20.29 -34.82 -16.18
C LEU A 264 -21.75 -34.74 -16.62
N ILE A 265 -22.04 -34.95 -17.91
CA ILE A 265 -23.40 -34.99 -18.44
C ILE A 265 -24.21 -36.08 -17.74
N SER A 266 -23.66 -37.29 -17.62
CA SER A 266 -24.33 -38.41 -16.93
C SER A 266 -24.58 -38.12 -15.44
N ALA A 267 -23.64 -37.42 -14.79
CA ALA A 267 -23.79 -37.00 -13.40
C ALA A 267 -24.84 -35.89 -13.22
N LEU A 268 -24.97 -34.98 -14.18
CA LEU A 268 -26.03 -33.96 -14.20
C LEU A 268 -27.41 -34.57 -14.44
N GLU A 269 -27.52 -35.52 -15.38
CA GLU A 269 -28.78 -36.22 -15.69
C GLU A 269 -29.26 -37.10 -14.53
N SER A 270 -28.33 -37.73 -13.79
CA SER A 270 -28.65 -38.56 -12.62
C SER A 270 -28.88 -37.78 -11.33
N GLY A 271 -28.59 -36.48 -11.30
CA GLY A 271 -28.66 -35.64 -10.09
C GLY A 271 -27.48 -35.83 -9.11
N GLN A 272 -26.49 -36.64 -9.47
CA GLN A 272 -25.24 -36.76 -8.72
C GLN A 272 -24.56 -35.40 -8.58
N ILE A 273 -24.52 -34.63 -9.67
CA ILE A 273 -24.19 -33.21 -9.69
C ILE A 273 -25.48 -32.45 -10.04
N THR A 274 -25.90 -31.47 -9.23
CA THR A 274 -27.13 -30.72 -9.49
C THR A 274 -26.94 -29.53 -10.40
N ALA A 275 -25.73 -28.96 -10.47
CA ALA A 275 -25.42 -27.82 -11.31
C ALA A 275 -23.92 -27.72 -11.62
N ALA A 276 -23.57 -27.15 -12.77
CA ALA A 276 -22.18 -26.97 -13.19
C ALA A 276 -21.89 -25.59 -13.78
N GLY A 277 -20.65 -25.11 -13.58
CA GLY A 277 -20.17 -23.84 -14.13
C GLY A 277 -18.83 -23.97 -14.84
N LEU A 278 -18.81 -23.76 -16.16
CA LEU A 278 -17.66 -24.06 -17.00
C LEU A 278 -17.17 -22.79 -17.71
N ASP A 279 -15.98 -22.30 -17.34
CA ASP A 279 -15.28 -21.32 -18.19
C ASP A 279 -14.59 -22.00 -19.38
N VAL A 280 -14.16 -23.25 -19.17
CA VAL A 280 -13.33 -24.04 -20.07
C VAL A 280 -14.02 -25.34 -20.50
N HIS A 281 -13.74 -25.81 -21.70
CA HIS A 281 -14.42 -26.95 -22.35
C HIS A 281 -13.44 -27.96 -22.93
N TYR A 282 -13.83 -29.23 -23.00
CA TYR A 282 -12.96 -30.31 -23.45
C TYR A 282 -12.48 -30.11 -24.90
N ASN A 283 -13.37 -29.64 -25.78
CA ASN A 283 -13.12 -29.43 -27.21
C ASN A 283 -13.19 -27.95 -27.61
N GLU A 284 -12.54 -27.04 -26.87
CA GLU A 284 -12.49 -25.61 -27.21
C GLU A 284 -12.04 -25.35 -28.66
N PRO A 285 -12.69 -24.43 -29.41
CA PRO A 285 -13.75 -23.51 -28.98
C PRO A 285 -15.18 -24.07 -29.07
N HIS A 286 -15.36 -25.38 -29.31
CA HIS A 286 -16.66 -26.02 -29.46
C HIS A 286 -17.21 -26.50 -28.12
N VAL A 287 -18.15 -25.75 -27.56
CA VAL A 287 -18.90 -26.15 -26.36
C VAL A 287 -19.82 -27.33 -26.66
N ASN A 288 -19.90 -28.30 -25.75
CA ASN A 288 -20.80 -29.44 -25.89
C ASN A 288 -22.28 -28.99 -25.95
N PRO A 289 -23.04 -29.34 -27.00
CA PRO A 289 -24.42 -28.90 -27.16
C PRO A 289 -25.36 -29.32 -26.03
N LYS A 290 -25.12 -30.49 -25.40
CA LYS A 290 -25.94 -30.95 -24.26
C LYS A 290 -25.75 -30.04 -23.05
N LEU A 291 -24.50 -29.77 -22.68
CA LEU A 291 -24.17 -28.87 -21.56
C LEU A 291 -24.70 -27.46 -21.82
N ALA A 292 -24.56 -26.94 -23.04
CA ALA A 292 -25.10 -25.64 -23.41
C ALA A 292 -26.63 -25.55 -23.30
N GLY A 293 -27.34 -26.66 -23.53
CA GLY A 293 -28.79 -26.75 -23.46
C GLY A 293 -29.38 -26.89 -22.04
N MET A 294 -28.59 -27.33 -21.06
CA MET A 294 -29.05 -27.62 -19.69
C MET A 294 -29.31 -26.33 -18.88
N ASN A 295 -30.44 -26.23 -18.18
CA ASN A 295 -30.84 -25.03 -17.40
C ASN A 295 -29.95 -24.76 -16.17
N ASN A 296 -29.44 -25.82 -15.56
CA ASN A 296 -28.58 -25.87 -14.38
C ASN A 296 -27.08 -25.82 -14.72
N VAL A 297 -26.74 -25.56 -15.99
CA VAL A 297 -25.34 -25.39 -16.43
C VAL A 297 -25.13 -23.97 -16.93
N VAL A 298 -24.01 -23.38 -16.54
CA VAL A 298 -23.51 -22.12 -17.11
C VAL A 298 -22.19 -22.39 -17.84
N VAL A 299 -22.07 -21.85 -19.05
CA VAL A 299 -20.89 -21.96 -19.90
C VAL A 299 -20.38 -20.56 -20.29
N MET A 300 -19.07 -20.34 -20.26
CA MET A 300 -18.41 -19.11 -20.75
C MET A 300 -17.43 -19.43 -21.89
N CYS A 301 -16.86 -18.41 -22.52
CA CYS A 301 -16.00 -18.57 -23.71
C CYS A 301 -14.50 -18.52 -23.35
N HIS A 302 -14.10 -19.16 -22.26
CA HIS A 302 -12.75 -19.10 -21.68
C HIS A 302 -12.26 -17.65 -21.44
N THR A 303 -13.04 -16.88 -20.68
CA THR A 303 -12.79 -15.46 -20.41
C THR A 303 -12.62 -15.13 -18.94
N ALA A 304 -12.51 -16.12 -18.05
CA ALA A 304 -12.33 -15.89 -16.62
C ALA A 304 -11.14 -14.97 -16.30
N GLY A 305 -10.03 -15.08 -17.03
CA GLY A 305 -8.84 -14.25 -16.84
C GLY A 305 -8.85 -12.92 -17.61
N ALA A 306 -9.92 -12.57 -18.31
CA ALA A 306 -9.94 -11.42 -19.20
C ALA A 306 -10.33 -10.13 -18.44
N SER A 307 -9.37 -9.22 -18.27
CA SER A 307 -9.58 -7.86 -17.75
C SER A 307 -8.47 -6.93 -18.21
N ILE A 308 -8.72 -5.62 -18.15
CA ILE A 308 -7.69 -4.61 -18.47
C ILE A 308 -6.50 -4.76 -17.52
N GLU A 309 -6.77 -5.00 -16.24
CA GLU A 309 -5.77 -5.21 -15.20
C GLU A 309 -4.90 -6.44 -15.48
N SER A 310 -5.51 -7.55 -15.94
CA SER A 310 -4.76 -8.74 -16.35
C SER A 310 -3.85 -8.45 -17.53
N HIS A 311 -4.32 -7.69 -18.52
CA HIS A 311 -3.51 -7.32 -19.67
C HIS A 311 -2.34 -6.40 -19.30
N ILE A 312 -2.57 -5.39 -18.45
CA ILE A 312 -1.52 -4.54 -17.89
C ILE A 312 -0.50 -5.42 -17.13
N GLY A 313 -0.98 -6.36 -16.33
CA GLY A 313 -0.12 -7.28 -15.57
C GLY A 313 0.68 -8.24 -16.45
N PHE A 314 0.12 -8.73 -17.56
CA PHE A 314 0.82 -9.59 -18.52
C PHE A 314 1.99 -8.87 -19.19
N GLU A 315 1.77 -7.63 -19.65
CA GLU A 315 2.85 -6.82 -20.18
C GLU A 315 3.94 -6.57 -19.14
N ARG A 316 3.53 -6.17 -17.94
CA ARG A 316 4.46 -5.85 -16.85
C ARG A 316 5.31 -7.06 -16.46
N LEU A 317 4.68 -8.19 -16.13
CA LEU A 317 5.40 -9.40 -15.72
C LEU A 317 6.26 -9.96 -16.85
N GLY A 318 5.78 -9.95 -18.09
CA GLY A 318 6.58 -10.39 -19.23
C GLY A 318 7.88 -9.60 -19.37
N MET A 319 7.81 -8.26 -19.30
CA MET A 319 9.00 -7.40 -19.37
C MET A 319 9.89 -7.51 -18.12
N GLU A 320 9.32 -7.55 -16.92
CA GLU A 320 10.10 -7.70 -15.68
C GLU A 320 10.83 -9.05 -15.61
N ASN A 321 10.26 -10.14 -16.16
CA ASN A 321 10.96 -11.42 -16.28
C ASN A 321 12.20 -11.32 -17.17
N LEU A 322 12.06 -10.65 -18.31
CA LEU A 322 13.15 -10.45 -19.27
C LEU A 322 14.26 -9.59 -18.67
N LEU A 323 13.91 -8.43 -18.11
CA LEU A 323 14.86 -7.54 -17.46
C LEU A 323 15.54 -8.22 -16.27
N GLY A 324 14.76 -8.84 -15.38
CA GLY A 324 15.28 -9.54 -14.20
C GLY A 324 16.25 -10.67 -14.57
N PHE A 325 15.95 -11.44 -15.61
CA PHE A 325 16.82 -12.52 -16.07
C PHE A 325 18.17 -12.00 -16.59
N PHE A 326 18.19 -10.93 -17.37
CA PHE A 326 19.44 -10.38 -17.92
C PHE A 326 20.22 -9.51 -16.92
N GLU A 327 19.56 -8.88 -15.96
CA GLU A 327 20.20 -8.08 -14.91
C GLU A 327 20.75 -8.93 -13.77
N THR A 328 19.99 -9.93 -13.33
CA THR A 328 20.27 -10.67 -12.08
C THR A 328 20.46 -12.17 -12.27
N GLY A 329 20.24 -12.68 -13.48
CA GLY A 329 20.23 -14.13 -13.76
C GLY A 329 18.97 -14.85 -13.28
N LYS A 330 17.95 -14.13 -12.80
CA LYS A 330 16.71 -14.70 -12.23
C LYS A 330 15.46 -14.10 -12.86
N ALA A 331 14.54 -14.97 -13.30
CA ALA A 331 13.19 -14.57 -13.68
C ALA A 331 12.25 -14.58 -12.46
N LEU A 332 11.16 -13.80 -12.52
CA LEU A 332 10.16 -13.65 -11.46
C LEU A 332 9.14 -14.78 -11.45
N THR A 333 8.69 -15.23 -12.64
CA THR A 333 7.64 -16.24 -12.80
C THR A 333 8.04 -17.33 -13.79
N PRO A 334 9.17 -18.04 -13.55
CA PRO A 334 9.52 -19.22 -14.34
C PRO A 334 8.48 -20.32 -14.16
N SER A 335 8.26 -21.13 -15.19
CA SER A 335 7.44 -22.33 -15.07
C SER A 335 8.10 -23.33 -14.10
N SER A 336 7.29 -24.11 -13.38
CA SER A 336 7.78 -25.01 -12.33
C SER A 336 8.67 -26.14 -12.85
N GLU A 337 8.48 -26.55 -14.11
CA GLU A 337 9.25 -27.63 -14.76
C GLU A 337 10.69 -27.17 -15.04
N ASP A 338 10.87 -25.91 -15.45
CA ASP A 338 12.17 -25.34 -15.81
C ASP A 338 13.13 -25.26 -14.61
N LEU A 339 12.61 -24.98 -13.41
CA LEU A 339 13.39 -24.83 -12.17
C LEU A 339 14.13 -26.12 -11.78
N SER A 340 13.66 -27.28 -12.25
CA SER A 340 14.26 -28.59 -11.94
C SER A 340 15.29 -29.06 -12.97
N LEU A 341 15.16 -28.61 -14.23
CA LEU A 341 15.93 -29.10 -15.38
C LEU A 341 17.00 -28.12 -15.86
N VAL A 342 16.75 -26.81 -15.74
CA VAL A 342 17.74 -25.79 -16.08
C VAL A 342 18.64 -25.56 -14.87
N LYS A 343 19.83 -26.18 -14.84
CA LYS A 343 20.91 -25.70 -13.95
C LYS A 343 21.13 -24.22 -14.31
N VAL A 344 20.69 -23.30 -13.45
CA VAL A 344 20.86 -21.86 -13.66
C VAL A 344 22.35 -21.53 -13.57
N THR A 345 23.07 -21.77 -14.66
CA THR A 345 24.41 -21.26 -14.93
C THR A 345 24.27 -20.15 -15.97
N ALA A 346 23.58 -19.07 -15.59
CA ALA A 346 23.73 -17.80 -16.27
C ALA A 346 24.90 -17.09 -15.58
N ALA A 347 26.06 -17.06 -16.22
CA ALA A 347 27.08 -16.08 -15.86
C ALA A 347 26.43 -14.69 -16.06
N PRO A 348 26.40 -13.80 -15.05
CA PRO A 348 25.83 -12.48 -15.21
C PRO A 348 26.58 -11.74 -16.32
N LEU A 349 25.86 -11.20 -17.30
CA LEU A 349 26.43 -10.18 -18.19
C LEU A 349 26.75 -8.94 -17.34
N PRO A 350 27.83 -8.21 -17.68
CA PRO A 350 28.32 -7.12 -16.86
C PRO A 350 27.28 -6.00 -16.79
N ALA A 351 26.99 -5.54 -15.57
CA ALA A 351 26.02 -4.49 -15.30
C ALA A 351 26.24 -3.24 -16.18
N PRO A 352 25.17 -2.52 -16.58
CA PRO A 352 25.29 -1.24 -17.27
C PRO A 352 26.09 -0.26 -16.41
N SER A 353 27.16 0.30 -16.98
CA SER A 353 28.02 1.24 -16.30
C SER A 353 27.31 2.58 -16.10
N LEU A 354 26.67 2.75 -14.95
CA LEU A 354 26.57 4.05 -14.28
C LEU A 354 27.60 4.12 -13.15
N ALA A 355 28.85 3.84 -13.51
CA ALA A 355 30.04 4.22 -12.79
C ALA A 355 31.18 4.32 -13.83
N PRO A 356 32.09 5.31 -13.73
CA PRO A 356 33.21 5.43 -14.65
C PRO A 356 34.08 4.16 -14.64
N PRO A 357 34.85 3.89 -15.71
CA PRO A 357 35.48 2.60 -15.96
C PRO A 357 36.33 2.16 -14.78
N ALA A 358 36.33 0.85 -14.52
CA ALA A 358 37.09 0.20 -13.47
C ALA A 358 38.51 0.78 -13.37
N MET A 359 38.73 1.61 -12.34
CA MET A 359 40.00 1.54 -11.65
C MET A 359 40.10 0.11 -11.13
N SER A 360 41.16 -0.57 -11.53
CA SER A 360 41.68 -1.78 -10.88
C SER A 360 41.47 -1.70 -9.36
N ASP A 361 41.11 -2.82 -8.71
CA ASP A 361 40.86 -2.88 -7.28
C ASP A 361 41.95 -2.13 -6.49
N LEU A 362 41.62 -0.93 -6.02
CA LEU A 362 42.56 -0.03 -5.38
C LEU A 362 43.08 -0.65 -4.08
N THR A 363 42.34 -1.57 -3.45
CA THR A 363 42.82 -2.28 -2.27
C THR A 363 43.97 -3.22 -2.60
N ALA A 364 43.90 -3.95 -3.72
CA ALA A 364 45.01 -4.78 -4.19
C ALA A 364 46.22 -3.92 -4.56
N GLN A 365 46.02 -2.79 -5.24
CA GLN A 365 47.11 -1.87 -5.58
C GLN A 365 47.78 -1.25 -4.36
N VAL A 366 47.02 -0.90 -3.31
CA VAL A 366 47.57 -0.40 -2.04
C VAL A 366 48.41 -1.48 -1.34
N LEU A 367 47.92 -2.71 -1.30
CA LEU A 367 48.67 -3.83 -0.72
C LEU A 367 49.94 -4.12 -1.52
N ASP A 368 49.90 -4.04 -2.85
CA ASP A 368 51.05 -4.28 -3.72
C ASP A 368 52.08 -3.14 -3.65
N ALA A 369 51.63 -1.87 -3.58
CA ALA A 369 52.50 -0.72 -3.37
C ALA A 369 53.23 -0.75 -2.00
N LEU A 370 52.62 -1.37 -0.99
CA LEU A 370 53.26 -1.64 0.31
C LEU A 370 54.15 -2.89 0.31
N SER A 371 54.19 -3.66 -0.78
CA SER A 371 55.00 -4.89 -0.82
C SER A 371 56.51 -4.59 -0.90
N SER A 372 56.89 -3.44 -1.45
CA SER A 372 58.27 -3.02 -1.71
C SER A 372 58.89 -2.12 -0.63
N GLY A 373 58.15 -1.74 0.41
CA GLY A 373 58.63 -0.90 1.53
C GLY A 373 57.75 -0.99 2.78
N ASP A 374 58.10 -0.26 3.85
CA ASP A 374 57.34 -0.28 5.13
C ASP A 374 56.26 0.79 5.22
N SER A 375 56.37 1.85 4.41
CA SER A 375 55.37 2.90 4.30
C SER A 375 55.33 3.50 2.89
N VAL A 376 54.15 3.90 2.43
CA VAL A 376 53.96 4.62 1.17
C VAL A 376 53.06 5.84 1.36
N LEU A 377 53.36 6.92 0.65
CA LEU A 377 52.52 8.12 0.60
C LEU A 377 51.51 7.99 -0.54
N SER A 378 50.23 8.22 -0.25
CA SER A 378 49.17 8.10 -1.25
C SER A 378 49.28 9.12 -2.38
N SER A 379 49.90 10.29 -2.11
CA SER A 379 50.18 11.31 -3.14
C SER A 379 51.15 10.83 -4.19
N ASP A 380 52.06 9.92 -3.82
CA ASP A 380 53.16 9.48 -4.68
C ASP A 380 52.76 8.18 -5.40
N ALA A 381 52.11 7.27 -4.69
CA ALA A 381 51.65 6.00 -5.24
C ALA A 381 50.37 6.14 -6.09
N PHE A 382 49.48 7.08 -5.75
CA PHE A 382 48.17 7.22 -6.39
C PHE A 382 47.83 8.69 -6.72
N PRO A 383 48.69 9.43 -7.45
CA PRO A 383 48.52 10.87 -7.69
C PRO A 383 47.25 11.24 -8.47
N SER A 384 46.73 10.33 -9.29
CA SER A 384 45.54 10.52 -10.12
C SER A 384 44.25 10.03 -9.49
N VAL A 385 44.29 9.47 -8.28
CA VAL A 385 43.14 8.86 -7.61
C VAL A 385 42.53 9.83 -6.59
N PRO A 386 41.19 10.06 -6.61
CA PRO A 386 40.54 10.89 -5.60
C PRO A 386 40.80 10.39 -4.18
N SER A 387 41.14 11.31 -3.27
CA SER A 387 41.46 10.98 -1.87
C SER A 387 40.32 10.27 -1.13
N THR A 388 39.07 10.54 -1.49
CA THR A 388 37.88 9.83 -0.99
C THR A 388 37.88 8.35 -1.37
N THR A 389 38.34 8.02 -2.57
CA THR A 389 38.45 6.65 -3.08
C THR A 389 39.61 5.93 -2.40
N VAL A 390 40.76 6.59 -2.24
CA VAL A 390 41.90 6.06 -1.45
C VAL A 390 41.48 5.79 -0.01
N LYS A 391 40.78 6.74 0.64
CA LYS A 391 40.28 6.57 2.01
C LYS A 391 39.33 5.37 2.14
N SER A 392 38.42 5.18 1.19
CA SER A 392 37.49 4.04 1.20
C SER A 392 38.23 2.70 1.08
N ALA A 393 39.27 2.62 0.26
CA ALA A 393 40.14 1.44 0.16
C ALA A 393 40.93 1.21 1.47
N LEU A 394 41.48 2.27 2.06
CA LEU A 394 42.21 2.22 3.32
C LEU A 394 41.32 1.81 4.51
N ASP A 395 40.12 2.35 4.63
CA ASP A 395 39.14 1.98 5.67
C ASP A 395 38.78 0.49 5.57
N ARG A 396 38.64 -0.03 4.34
CA ARG A 396 38.36 -1.44 4.08
C ARG A 396 39.52 -2.36 4.49
N LEU A 397 40.77 -1.95 4.26
CA LEU A 397 41.97 -2.69 4.66
C LEU A 397 42.28 -2.56 6.17
N ALA A 398 42.10 -1.36 6.72
CA ALA A 398 42.34 -1.06 8.13
C ALA A 398 41.32 -1.74 9.06
N SER A 399 40.05 -1.85 8.65
CA SER A 399 39.02 -2.62 9.39
C SER A 399 39.36 -4.11 9.58
N ARG A 400 40.36 -4.61 8.85
CA ARG A 400 40.87 -5.98 8.92
C ARG A 400 42.29 -6.06 9.49
N ASP A 401 42.80 -4.96 10.05
CA ASP A 401 44.17 -4.82 10.54
C ASP A 401 45.27 -5.08 9.48
N MET A 402 44.96 -4.96 8.18
CA MET A 402 45.93 -5.26 7.11
C MET A 402 46.87 -4.08 6.84
N VAL A 403 46.41 -2.86 7.05
CA VAL A 403 47.17 -1.61 6.93
C VAL A 403 46.85 -0.68 8.10
N SER A 404 47.78 0.19 8.45
CA SER A 404 47.55 1.34 9.33
C SER A 404 47.86 2.61 8.55
N TYR A 405 47.07 3.67 8.72
CA TYR A 405 47.30 4.90 7.96
C TYR A 405 47.05 6.15 8.80
N GLN A 406 47.75 7.23 8.44
CA GLN A 406 47.58 8.57 9.01
C GLN A 406 47.11 9.53 7.93
N THR A 407 46.08 10.33 8.22
CA THR A 407 45.62 11.40 7.34
C THR A 407 46.57 12.59 7.42
N LEU A 408 47.02 13.06 6.26
CA LEU A 408 47.83 14.26 6.08
C LEU A 408 47.03 15.25 5.25
N ASP A 409 46.77 16.44 5.78
CA ASP A 409 46.11 17.52 5.08
C ASP A 409 47.05 18.70 4.83
N ARG A 410 46.94 19.29 3.64
CA ARG A 410 47.57 20.56 3.30
C ARG A 410 46.57 21.44 2.56
N GLU A 411 46.70 22.75 2.72
CA GLU A 411 45.89 23.71 1.97
C GLU A 411 46.68 24.20 0.76
N GLU A 412 46.03 24.15 -0.40
CA GLU A 412 46.56 24.68 -1.65
C GLU A 412 45.69 25.84 -2.13
N ALA A 413 46.34 26.90 -2.60
CA ALA A 413 45.66 28.03 -3.21
C ALA A 413 45.37 27.72 -4.67
N VAL A 414 44.09 27.70 -5.04
CA VAL A 414 43.62 27.43 -6.41
C VAL A 414 42.86 28.64 -6.94
N LEU A 415 43.09 28.98 -8.21
CA LEU A 415 42.45 30.12 -8.86
C LEU A 415 40.97 29.83 -9.10
N THR A 416 40.11 30.82 -8.87
CA THR A 416 38.72 30.78 -9.34
C THR A 416 38.67 30.99 -10.86
N GLU A 417 37.53 30.74 -11.51
CA GLU A 417 37.39 30.98 -12.96
C GLU A 417 37.75 32.43 -13.33
N GLU A 418 37.30 33.41 -12.54
CA GLU A 418 37.70 34.82 -12.70
C GLU A 418 39.20 35.03 -12.51
N GLY A 419 39.81 34.37 -11.51
CA GLY A 419 41.27 34.39 -11.30
C GLY A 419 42.06 33.81 -12.47
N LYS A 420 41.57 32.73 -13.10
CA LYS A 420 42.18 32.15 -14.31
C LYS A 420 42.13 33.13 -15.49
N THR A 421 40.97 33.73 -15.73
CA THR A 421 40.81 34.75 -16.79
C THR A 421 41.76 35.93 -16.58
N ILE A 422 41.94 36.39 -15.34
CA ILE A 422 42.91 37.47 -15.03
C ILE A 422 44.36 37.02 -15.25
N ALA A 423 44.72 35.78 -14.86
CA ALA A 423 46.07 35.26 -15.08
C ALA A 423 46.43 35.19 -16.58
N GLU A 424 45.46 34.83 -17.41
CA GLU A 424 45.61 34.70 -18.87
C GLU A 424 45.55 36.06 -19.59
N GLU A 425 44.51 36.86 -19.33
CA GLU A 425 44.17 38.05 -20.11
C GLU A 425 44.56 39.39 -19.45
N GLY A 426 45.10 39.36 -18.23
CA GLY A 426 45.43 40.56 -17.45
C GLY A 426 44.32 41.01 -16.50
N SER A 427 44.71 41.74 -15.46
CA SER A 427 43.81 42.21 -14.41
C SER A 427 42.85 43.29 -14.89
N HIS A 428 41.73 43.42 -14.19
CA HIS A 428 40.70 44.41 -14.52
C HIS A 428 41.28 45.83 -14.55
N GLU A 429 42.16 46.18 -13.61
CA GLU A 429 42.86 47.47 -13.57
C GLU A 429 43.82 47.67 -14.75
N ALA A 430 44.53 46.61 -15.18
CA ALA A 430 45.43 46.67 -16.34
C ALA A 430 44.65 46.82 -17.66
N LYS A 431 43.55 46.08 -17.82
CA LYS A 431 42.64 46.20 -18.98
C LYS A 431 42.05 47.61 -19.12
N VAL A 432 41.69 48.24 -17.99
CA VAL A 432 41.21 49.63 -17.98
C VAL A 432 42.33 50.60 -18.38
N PHE A 433 43.54 50.43 -17.85
CA PHE A 433 44.68 51.27 -18.23
C PHE A 433 45.01 51.16 -19.73
N GLU A 434 45.08 49.94 -20.29
CA GLU A 434 45.33 49.72 -21.71
C GLU A 434 44.26 50.36 -22.60
N ALA A 435 42.98 50.25 -22.23
CA ALA A 435 41.88 50.88 -22.96
C ALA A 435 41.98 52.41 -22.93
N VAL A 436 42.37 52.99 -21.80
CA VAL A 436 42.59 54.44 -21.64
C VAL A 436 43.83 54.90 -22.40
N GLN A 437 44.91 54.13 -22.39
CA GLN A 437 46.15 54.44 -23.11
C GLN A 437 45.94 54.42 -24.63
N LYS A 438 45.20 53.43 -25.15
CA LYS A 438 44.85 53.34 -26.59
C LYS A 438 43.99 54.50 -27.08
N ALA A 439 43.23 55.15 -26.20
CA ALA A 439 42.31 56.22 -26.58
C ALA A 439 43.00 57.55 -26.90
N MET A 440 44.31 57.71 -26.63
CA MET A 440 45.23 58.86 -26.88
C MET A 440 44.75 60.27 -26.45
N GLU A 441 43.53 60.69 -26.79
CA GLU A 441 42.88 61.96 -26.42
C GLU A 441 41.97 61.84 -25.18
N GLY A 442 41.96 60.68 -24.53
CA GLY A 442 41.17 60.38 -23.33
C GLY A 442 39.89 59.58 -23.62
N LEU A 443 39.55 58.67 -22.72
CA LEU A 443 38.43 57.75 -22.86
C LEU A 443 37.21 58.22 -22.06
N LYS A 444 36.05 58.36 -22.70
CA LYS A 444 34.81 58.79 -22.04
C LYS A 444 34.35 57.75 -21.02
N ILE A 445 34.03 58.19 -19.80
CA ILE A 445 33.65 57.30 -18.70
C ILE A 445 32.43 56.43 -19.04
N GLY A 446 31.47 56.96 -19.80
CA GLY A 446 30.27 56.23 -20.21
C GLY A 446 30.52 55.06 -21.17
N ASP A 447 31.61 55.10 -21.94
CA ASP A 447 31.92 54.10 -22.96
C ASP A 447 32.82 52.97 -22.43
N LEU A 448 33.41 53.16 -21.24
CA LEU A 448 34.33 52.22 -20.60
C LEU A 448 33.72 50.82 -20.42
N GLN A 449 32.45 50.77 -19.99
CA GLN A 449 31.74 49.49 -19.80
C GLN A 449 31.57 48.69 -21.09
N GLY A 450 31.43 49.36 -22.24
CA GLY A 450 31.31 48.71 -23.54
C GLY A 450 32.64 48.15 -24.07
N ILE A 451 33.77 48.69 -23.61
CA ILE A 451 35.10 48.36 -24.13
C ILE A 451 35.80 47.27 -23.29
N VAL A 452 35.78 47.39 -21.96
CA VAL A 452 36.47 46.44 -21.07
C VAL A 452 35.54 45.46 -20.36
N GLY A 453 34.23 45.61 -20.58
CA GLY A 453 33.18 44.84 -19.91
C GLY A 453 32.78 45.42 -18.56
N LYS A 454 31.57 45.05 -18.09
CA LYS A 454 30.93 45.61 -16.88
C LYS A 454 31.74 45.44 -15.60
N GLU A 455 32.32 44.27 -15.39
CA GLU A 455 33.12 44.00 -14.18
C GLU A 455 34.46 44.74 -14.21
N SER A 456 35.18 44.72 -15.34
CA SER A 456 36.44 45.47 -15.48
C SER A 456 36.23 46.99 -15.35
N ALA A 457 35.16 47.53 -15.92
CA ALA A 457 34.87 48.96 -15.85
C ALA A 457 34.53 49.42 -14.43
N LYS A 458 33.87 48.59 -13.64
CA LYS A 458 33.45 48.93 -12.27
C LYS A 458 34.58 48.69 -11.26
N VAL A 459 35.18 47.50 -11.28
CA VAL A 459 36.19 47.07 -10.28
C VAL A 459 37.59 47.57 -10.69
N GLY A 460 37.94 47.45 -11.97
CA GLY A 460 39.25 47.83 -12.50
C GLY A 460 39.51 49.33 -12.47
N ALA A 461 38.52 50.17 -12.80
CA ALA A 461 38.69 51.62 -12.79
C ALA A 461 39.01 52.16 -11.40
N GLY A 462 38.28 51.71 -10.37
CA GLY A 462 38.51 52.14 -8.98
C GLY A 462 39.92 51.79 -8.47
N LYS A 463 40.46 50.64 -8.89
CA LYS A 463 41.81 50.22 -8.50
C LYS A 463 42.89 50.91 -9.34
N ALA A 464 42.69 51.10 -10.64
CA ALA A 464 43.59 51.87 -11.50
C ALA A 464 43.72 53.34 -11.04
N PHE A 465 42.64 53.94 -10.50
CA PHE A 465 42.71 55.25 -9.84
C PHE A 465 43.55 55.22 -8.56
N LYS A 466 43.37 54.19 -7.73
CA LYS A 466 44.07 54.05 -6.44
C LYS A 466 45.57 53.84 -6.62
N GLU A 467 45.97 53.10 -7.65
CA GLU A 467 47.37 52.88 -8.02
C GLU A 467 47.97 54.05 -8.83
N GLY A 468 47.17 55.09 -9.11
CA GLY A 468 47.60 56.29 -9.83
C GLY A 468 47.87 56.08 -11.32
N TRP A 469 47.36 55.00 -11.92
CA TRP A 469 47.59 54.64 -13.33
C TRP A 469 46.76 55.50 -14.29
N ILE A 470 45.56 55.90 -13.86
CA ILE A 470 44.65 56.76 -14.62
C ILE A 470 44.21 57.96 -13.75
N LYS A 471 43.94 59.09 -14.39
CA LYS A 471 43.35 60.28 -13.75
C LYS A 471 42.11 60.74 -14.51
N LYS A 472 41.24 61.48 -13.82
CA LYS A 472 39.98 62.00 -14.37
C LYS A 472 40.15 63.47 -14.75
N GLU A 473 39.91 63.79 -16.01
CA GLU A 473 39.85 65.16 -16.52
C GLU A 473 38.44 65.40 -17.09
N LYS A 474 37.60 66.09 -16.29
CA LYS A 474 36.16 66.26 -16.56
C LYS A 474 35.44 64.92 -16.79
N ASP A 475 34.97 64.64 -17.99
CA ASP A 475 34.24 63.41 -18.34
C ASP A 475 35.12 62.36 -19.04
N LEU A 476 36.44 62.59 -19.10
CA LEU A 476 37.42 61.72 -19.74
C LEU A 476 38.36 61.09 -18.69
N LEU A 477 38.72 59.84 -18.93
CA LEU A 477 39.81 59.12 -18.28
C LEU A 477 41.05 59.25 -19.14
N VAL A 478 42.17 59.68 -18.56
CA VAL A 478 43.46 59.77 -19.24
C VAL A 478 44.51 58.99 -18.45
N ALA A 479 45.48 58.41 -19.16
CA ALA A 479 46.60 57.71 -18.53
C ALA A 479 47.45 58.73 -17.74
N ASN A 480 47.88 58.35 -16.54
CA ASN A 480 48.70 59.18 -15.65
C ASN A 480 50.14 58.64 -15.52
N THR A 481 50.44 57.52 -16.17
CA THR A 481 51.75 56.89 -16.28
C THR A 481 51.90 56.27 -17.68
N ASP A 482 53.14 56.08 -18.14
CA ASP A 482 53.43 55.53 -19.47
C ASP A 482 53.40 53.99 -19.51
N SER A 483 53.63 53.34 -18.36
CA SER A 483 53.65 51.89 -18.22
C SER A 483 53.20 51.45 -16.83
N ILE A 484 52.67 50.22 -16.76
CA ILE A 484 52.19 49.59 -15.52
C ILE A 484 52.82 48.22 -15.35
N THR A 485 52.88 47.75 -14.09
CA THR A 485 53.21 46.36 -13.76
C THR A 485 51.95 45.70 -13.24
N ASP A 486 51.47 44.67 -13.93
CA ASP A 486 50.26 43.93 -13.53
C ASP A 486 50.59 42.90 -12.44
N VAL A 487 50.86 43.42 -11.23
CA VAL A 487 51.22 42.62 -10.06
C VAL A 487 50.13 41.58 -9.72
N THR A 488 48.85 41.91 -9.92
CA THR A 488 47.73 40.97 -9.70
C THR A 488 47.88 39.75 -10.62
N ARG A 489 48.20 39.95 -11.90
CA ARG A 489 48.42 38.85 -12.85
C ARG A 489 49.64 38.02 -12.48
N GLU A 490 50.76 38.64 -12.14
CA GLU A 490 51.98 37.92 -11.75
C GLU A 490 51.78 37.06 -10.50
N GLN A 491 51.05 37.59 -9.51
CA GLN A 491 50.68 36.84 -8.30
C GLN A 491 49.80 35.63 -8.62
N LEU A 492 48.78 35.80 -9.45
CA LEU A 492 47.90 34.68 -9.85
C LEU A 492 48.62 33.64 -10.69
N GLN A 493 49.49 34.04 -11.62
CA GLN A 493 50.33 33.11 -12.40
C GLN A 493 51.32 32.33 -11.52
N THR A 494 51.85 32.96 -10.48
CA THR A 494 52.72 32.29 -9.50
C THR A 494 51.95 31.26 -8.69
N ILE A 495 50.75 31.61 -8.21
CA ILE A 495 49.86 30.70 -7.49
C ILE A 495 49.41 29.55 -8.39
N GLN A 496 49.14 29.81 -9.67
CA GLN A 496 48.75 28.78 -10.64
C GLN A 496 49.84 27.72 -10.85
N LYS A 497 51.12 28.10 -10.72
CA LYS A 497 52.27 27.19 -10.88
C LYS A 497 52.67 26.49 -9.58
N THR A 498 52.59 27.19 -8.45
CA THR A 498 53.18 26.73 -7.18
C THR A 498 52.14 26.30 -6.16
N HIS A 499 50.84 26.53 -6.43
CA HIS A 499 49.73 26.28 -5.52
C HIS A 499 49.84 26.99 -4.15
N THR A 500 50.74 27.97 -4.05
CA THR A 500 51.00 28.77 -2.85
C THR A 500 51.60 30.12 -3.24
N PHE A 501 51.83 31.00 -2.27
CA PHE A 501 52.57 32.25 -2.47
C PHE A 501 53.39 32.56 -1.19
N PRO A 502 54.64 33.02 -1.30
CA PRO A 502 55.52 33.21 -0.12
C PRO A 502 54.98 34.18 0.93
N ASP A 503 54.18 35.17 0.53
CA ASP A 503 53.54 36.12 1.45
C ASP A 503 52.08 35.76 1.73
N ALA A 504 51.81 35.33 2.96
CA ALA A 504 50.47 34.97 3.43
C ALA A 504 49.45 36.12 3.34
N LYS A 505 49.90 37.40 3.40
CA LYS A 505 49.00 38.55 3.25
C LYS A 505 48.44 38.67 1.84
N THR A 506 49.22 38.26 0.83
CA THR A 506 48.81 38.29 -0.57
C THR A 506 47.70 37.28 -0.86
N ILE A 507 47.80 36.05 -0.32
CA ILE A 507 46.73 35.04 -0.44
C ILE A 507 45.44 35.52 0.23
N ALA A 508 45.54 36.16 1.40
CA ALA A 508 44.38 36.70 2.10
C ALA A 508 43.66 37.81 1.30
N ASP A 509 44.42 38.71 0.65
CA ASP A 509 43.85 39.75 -0.22
C ASP A 509 43.16 39.15 -1.46
N LEU A 510 43.83 38.24 -2.17
CA LEU A 510 43.28 37.58 -3.37
C LEU A 510 42.03 36.75 -3.04
N ARG A 511 41.97 36.14 -1.85
CA ARG A 511 40.77 35.44 -1.36
C ARG A 511 39.63 36.41 -1.05
N LYS A 512 39.91 37.56 -0.41
CA LYS A 512 38.90 38.60 -0.18
C LYS A 512 38.34 39.14 -1.49
N ARG A 513 39.18 39.21 -2.52
CA ARG A 513 38.82 39.58 -3.90
C ARG A 513 38.16 38.46 -4.70
N LYS A 514 37.98 37.27 -4.13
CA LYS A 514 37.38 36.08 -4.77
C LYS A 514 38.14 35.56 -6.00
N LEU A 515 39.44 35.86 -6.12
CA LEU A 515 40.30 35.40 -7.22
C LEU A 515 40.98 34.05 -6.92
N VAL A 516 41.08 33.69 -5.65
CA VAL A 516 41.70 32.45 -5.17
C VAL A 516 40.81 31.83 -4.09
N VAL A 517 40.70 30.51 -4.09
CA VAL A 517 40.09 29.69 -3.04
C VAL A 517 41.13 28.75 -2.44
N LEU A 518 41.02 28.49 -1.14
CA LEU A 518 41.85 27.48 -0.49
C LEU A 518 41.15 26.13 -0.63
N GLN A 519 41.83 25.20 -1.29
CA GLN A 519 41.41 23.83 -1.44
C GLN A 519 42.20 22.95 -0.47
N LYS A 520 41.48 22.20 0.35
CA LYS A 520 42.10 21.23 1.26
C LYS A 520 42.43 19.97 0.46
N VAL A 521 43.73 19.67 0.32
CA VAL A 521 44.23 18.44 -0.29
C VAL A 521 44.52 17.45 0.83
N ILE A 522 43.90 16.28 0.73
CA ILE A 522 44.02 15.20 1.72
C ILE A 522 44.82 14.06 1.08
N SER A 523 45.88 13.64 1.76
CA SER A 523 46.71 12.49 1.43
C SER A 523 46.85 11.57 2.65
N PHE A 524 47.40 10.37 2.45
CA PHE A 524 47.54 9.38 3.52
C PHE A 524 48.96 8.84 3.54
N SER A 525 49.56 8.79 4.72
CA SER A 525 50.74 7.97 4.98
C SER A 525 50.25 6.57 5.36
N ILE A 526 50.59 5.56 4.57
CA ILE A 526 50.07 4.20 4.69
C ILE A 526 51.22 3.28 5.12
N SER A 527 50.98 2.40 6.08
CA SER A 527 51.95 1.45 6.63
C SER A 527 51.34 0.05 6.80
N LYS A 528 52.17 -0.98 6.92
CA LYS A 528 51.69 -2.36 7.13
C LYS A 528 51.01 -2.52 8.49
N GLY A 529 49.84 -3.14 8.50
CA GLY A 529 49.14 -3.55 9.72
C GLY A 529 49.57 -4.93 10.20
N PRO A 530 49.19 -5.35 11.41
CA PRO A 530 49.61 -6.63 12.00
C PRO A 530 49.13 -7.88 11.25
N LYS A 531 48.14 -7.76 10.35
CA LYS A 531 47.62 -8.85 9.50
C LYS A 531 47.86 -8.61 8.00
N TYR A 532 48.92 -7.88 7.65
CA TYR A 532 49.24 -7.60 6.24
C TYR A 532 49.38 -8.90 5.42
N ALA A 533 48.69 -8.96 4.28
CA ALA A 533 48.78 -10.03 3.28
C ALA A 533 48.53 -9.44 1.87
N LYS A 534 49.04 -10.10 0.83
CA LYS A 534 48.92 -9.62 -0.56
C LYS A 534 47.51 -9.78 -1.16
N GLU A 535 46.72 -10.70 -0.63
CA GLU A 535 45.37 -11.00 -1.10
C GLU A 535 44.40 -11.16 0.08
N PHE A 536 43.13 -10.84 -0.16
CA PHE A 536 42.06 -11.01 0.81
C PHE A 536 41.40 -12.39 0.63
N VAL A 537 41.29 -13.16 1.72
CA VAL A 537 40.47 -14.38 1.76
C VAL A 537 38.99 -13.96 1.87
N LYS A 538 38.20 -14.27 0.83
CA LYS A 538 36.77 -13.95 0.80
C LYS A 538 36.00 -14.85 1.77
N GLU A 539 35.65 -14.29 2.94
CA GLU A 539 34.70 -14.92 3.86
C GLU A 539 33.29 -14.84 3.27
N GLU A 540 32.59 -15.97 3.23
CA GLU A 540 31.20 -16.04 2.76
C GLU A 540 30.25 -15.49 3.82
N THR A 541 29.23 -14.73 3.42
CA THR A 541 28.32 -14.04 4.34
C THR A 541 27.17 -14.91 4.83
N ASP A 542 26.68 -15.82 3.99
CA ASP A 542 25.48 -16.60 4.25
C ASP A 542 25.68 -18.06 3.85
N LEU A 543 24.94 -18.96 4.52
CA LEU A 543 24.83 -20.36 4.14
C LEU A 543 23.84 -20.49 2.97
N THR A 544 24.23 -21.17 1.90
CA THR A 544 23.33 -21.49 0.79
C THR A 544 22.87 -22.95 0.82
N ALA A 545 21.76 -23.25 0.15
CA ALA A 545 21.24 -24.62 0.03
C ALA A 545 22.25 -25.56 -0.66
N GLU A 546 22.99 -25.06 -1.65
CA GLU A 546 24.03 -25.81 -2.37
C GLU A 546 25.23 -26.11 -1.48
N MET A 547 25.62 -25.17 -0.61
CA MET A 547 26.68 -25.40 0.36
C MET A 547 26.30 -26.53 1.31
N LEU A 548 25.06 -26.50 1.83
CA LEU A 548 24.52 -27.54 2.70
C LEU A 548 24.48 -28.90 2.01
N ALA A 549 24.00 -28.96 0.76
CA ALA A 549 23.92 -30.19 -0.02
C ALA A 549 25.29 -30.78 -0.39
N SER A 550 26.25 -29.94 -0.75
CA SER A 550 27.62 -30.36 -1.12
C SER A 550 28.54 -30.63 0.07
N GLY A 551 28.16 -30.17 1.28
CA GLY A 551 29.00 -30.23 2.48
C GLY A 551 30.17 -29.24 2.49
N SER A 552 30.27 -28.35 1.49
CA SER A 552 31.36 -27.37 1.35
C SER A 552 31.42 -26.36 2.50
N TRP A 553 30.30 -26.08 3.17
CA TRP A 553 30.23 -25.20 4.34
C TRP A 553 31.13 -25.63 5.51
N LYS A 554 31.45 -26.93 5.61
CA LYS A 554 32.28 -27.48 6.71
C LYS A 554 33.71 -26.94 6.69
N ASN A 555 34.20 -26.55 5.51
CA ASN A 555 35.58 -26.08 5.30
C ASN A 555 35.65 -24.58 5.01
N LEU A 556 34.52 -23.87 5.00
CA LEU A 556 34.43 -22.44 4.73
C LEU A 556 34.46 -21.63 6.03
N LYS A 557 35.05 -20.44 5.97
CA LYS A 557 35.06 -19.48 7.07
C LYS A 557 33.96 -18.45 6.84
N LEU A 558 32.86 -18.60 7.57
CA LEU A 558 31.70 -17.70 7.50
C LEU A 558 31.97 -16.41 8.29
N LYS A 559 31.46 -15.30 7.77
CA LYS A 559 31.51 -14.01 8.48
C LYS A 559 30.63 -14.07 9.74
N PRO A 560 31.12 -13.65 10.93
CA PRO A 560 30.31 -13.60 12.13
C PRO A 560 29.09 -12.67 11.98
N TYR A 561 27.91 -13.14 12.38
CA TYR A 561 26.68 -12.35 12.36
C TYR A 561 26.71 -11.27 13.45
N ASN A 562 26.28 -10.06 13.13
CA ASN A 562 26.24 -8.96 14.09
C ASN A 562 24.94 -9.02 14.93
N PHE A 563 24.97 -9.74 16.05
CA PHE A 563 23.85 -9.83 16.98
C PHE A 563 23.53 -8.51 17.73
N LYS A 564 24.32 -7.45 17.52
CA LYS A 564 24.03 -6.11 18.08
C LYS A 564 23.22 -5.23 17.13
N ALA A 565 23.03 -5.63 15.87
CA ALA A 565 22.20 -4.88 14.92
C ALA A 565 20.73 -5.28 15.10
N LEU A 566 19.82 -4.30 14.95
CA LEU A 566 18.41 -4.59 14.76
C LEU A 566 18.25 -5.33 13.42
N GLY A 567 17.49 -6.42 13.44
CA GLY A 567 17.18 -7.17 12.21
C GLY A 567 16.38 -6.32 11.23
N ALA A 568 16.29 -6.79 9.98
CA ALA A 568 15.41 -6.15 9.00
C ALA A 568 13.95 -6.23 9.46
N HIS A 569 13.23 -5.11 9.39
CA HIS A 569 11.80 -5.10 9.66
C HIS A 569 11.07 -5.88 8.56
N ALA A 570 10.27 -6.86 8.96
CA ALA A 570 9.38 -7.54 8.04
C ALA A 570 8.26 -6.56 7.60
N PRO A 571 7.90 -6.49 6.31
CA PRO A 571 6.77 -5.69 5.87
C PRO A 571 5.48 -6.28 6.45
N THR A 572 4.81 -5.52 7.32
CA THR A 572 3.56 -5.91 7.96
C THR A 572 2.50 -4.82 7.79
N GLY A 573 1.23 -5.22 7.71
CA GLY A 573 0.13 -4.25 7.80
C GLY A 573 0.06 -3.63 9.20
N ALA A 574 -0.42 -2.39 9.28
CA ALA A 574 -0.58 -1.66 10.55
C ALA A 574 -2.03 -1.19 10.75
N LEU A 575 -2.49 -1.23 12.00
CA LEU A 575 -3.79 -0.68 12.41
C LEU A 575 -3.58 0.67 13.09
N HIS A 576 -4.42 1.65 12.74
CA HIS A 576 -4.40 2.97 13.34
C HIS A 576 -4.56 2.91 14.88
N PRO A 577 -3.72 3.62 15.68
CA PRO A 577 -3.78 3.59 17.15
C PRO A 577 -5.18 3.85 17.74
N LEU A 578 -5.89 4.87 17.24
CA LEU A 578 -7.28 5.14 17.64
C LEU A 578 -8.23 3.96 17.38
N ASN A 579 -8.06 3.21 16.29
CA ASN A 579 -8.88 2.03 16.00
C ASN A 579 -8.53 0.85 16.90
N LYS A 580 -7.27 0.71 17.30
CA LYS A 580 -6.85 -0.29 18.29
C LYS A 580 -7.52 -0.02 19.65
N VAL A 581 -7.54 1.23 20.11
CA VAL A 581 -8.23 1.63 21.35
C VAL A 581 -9.74 1.48 21.19
N ARG A 582 -10.32 1.86 20.04
CA ARG A 582 -11.75 1.63 19.75
C ARG A 582 -12.12 0.17 19.93
N HIS A 583 -11.32 -0.73 19.39
CA HIS A 583 -11.57 -2.17 19.49
C HIS A 583 -11.59 -2.65 20.95
N GLU A 584 -10.64 -2.16 21.76
CA GLU A 584 -10.57 -2.48 23.19
C GLU A 584 -11.81 -2.00 23.95
N PHE A 585 -12.25 -0.75 23.75
CA PHE A 585 -13.51 -0.27 24.32
C PHE A 585 -14.70 -1.16 23.94
N ARG A 586 -14.80 -1.58 22.66
CA ARG A 586 -15.87 -2.50 22.22
C ARG A 586 -15.84 -3.81 23.00
N GLN A 587 -14.65 -4.38 23.24
CA GLN A 587 -14.53 -5.62 24.04
C GLN A 587 -14.98 -5.42 25.49
N ILE A 588 -14.57 -4.32 26.14
CA ILE A 588 -15.02 -4.01 27.51
C ILE A 588 -16.55 -3.96 27.58
N PHE A 589 -17.20 -3.30 26.63
CA PHE A 589 -18.67 -3.28 26.56
C PHE A 589 -19.27 -4.67 26.37
N PHE A 590 -18.72 -5.49 25.46
CA PHE A 590 -19.21 -6.87 25.24
C PHE A 590 -19.06 -7.74 26.49
N GLU A 591 -17.92 -7.68 27.18
CA GLU A 591 -17.69 -8.39 28.45
C GLU A 591 -18.69 -7.98 29.54
N MET A 592 -19.12 -6.71 29.52
CA MET A 592 -20.10 -6.18 30.47
C MET A 592 -21.56 -6.41 30.03
N GLY A 593 -21.77 -7.17 28.96
CA GLY A 593 -23.09 -7.59 28.47
C GLY A 593 -23.83 -6.51 27.67
N PHE A 594 -23.12 -5.54 27.09
CA PHE A 594 -23.72 -4.50 26.27
C PHE A 594 -23.91 -4.97 24.83
N THR A 595 -24.96 -4.45 24.20
CA THR A 595 -25.24 -4.62 22.77
C THR A 595 -24.88 -3.35 22.01
N GLU A 596 -24.14 -3.49 20.92
CA GLU A 596 -23.73 -2.34 20.09
C GLU A 596 -24.93 -1.79 19.31
N MET A 597 -25.14 -0.47 19.38
CA MET A 597 -26.20 0.23 18.67
C MET A 597 -25.76 0.55 17.23
N PRO A 598 -26.67 0.48 16.25
CA PRO A 598 -26.36 0.92 14.89
C PRO A 598 -26.24 2.46 14.85
N THR A 599 -25.12 2.95 14.34
CA THR A 599 -24.81 4.39 14.27
C THR A 599 -24.65 4.90 12.84
N ASN A 600 -25.11 4.14 11.84
CA ASN A 600 -24.93 4.30 10.39
C ASN A 600 -25.64 5.52 9.77
N ARG A 601 -25.68 6.65 10.47
CA ARG A 601 -26.16 7.95 10.03
C ARG A 601 -25.36 9.06 10.71
N PHE A 602 -24.67 9.87 9.92
CA PHE A 602 -24.00 11.08 10.42
C PHE A 602 -24.91 12.29 10.42
N VAL A 603 -25.96 12.27 9.61
CA VAL A 603 -26.97 13.31 9.56
C VAL A 603 -28.16 12.88 10.41
N GLU A 604 -28.55 13.73 11.35
CA GLU A 604 -29.72 13.55 12.22
C GLU A 604 -30.72 14.70 12.00
N THR A 605 -31.97 14.47 12.38
CA THR A 605 -32.95 15.56 12.48
C THR A 605 -32.76 16.31 13.79
N GLY A 606 -33.09 17.60 13.82
CA GLY A 606 -33.12 18.40 15.06
C GLY A 606 -33.99 17.74 16.13
N PHE A 607 -35.03 17.03 15.71
CA PHE A 607 -35.87 16.21 16.58
C PHE A 607 -35.07 15.14 17.31
N TRP A 608 -34.40 14.23 16.61
CA TRP A 608 -33.66 13.12 17.25
C TRP A 608 -32.39 13.59 17.96
N ASN A 609 -31.72 14.61 17.42
CA ASN A 609 -30.50 15.13 17.98
C ASN A 609 -30.74 16.03 19.20
N PHE A 610 -31.93 16.60 19.39
CA PHE A 610 -32.17 17.53 20.49
C PHE A 610 -33.56 17.42 21.13
N ASP A 611 -34.66 17.57 20.38
CA ASP A 611 -36.01 17.68 20.97
C ASP A 611 -36.42 16.41 21.72
N ALA A 612 -36.13 15.26 21.13
CA ALA A 612 -36.39 13.92 21.66
C ALA A 612 -35.59 13.63 22.95
N LEU A 613 -34.48 14.34 23.16
CA LEU A 613 -33.70 14.29 24.39
C LEU A 613 -34.25 15.21 25.48
N TYR A 614 -35.31 15.98 25.20
CA TYR A 614 -35.76 17.06 26.09
C TYR A 614 -34.76 18.23 26.19
N VAL A 615 -33.95 18.48 25.15
CA VAL A 615 -33.14 19.71 25.04
C VAL A 615 -34.03 20.84 24.51
N PRO A 616 -34.14 22.02 25.15
CA PRO A 616 -35.01 23.08 24.67
C PRO A 616 -34.54 23.68 23.33
N GLN A 617 -35.45 24.23 22.52
CA GLN A 617 -35.09 24.80 21.21
C GLN A 617 -34.26 26.09 21.30
N GLN A 618 -34.34 26.82 22.41
CA GLN A 618 -33.48 27.99 22.69
C GLN A 618 -32.11 27.63 23.29
N HIS A 619 -31.74 26.34 23.36
CA HIS A 619 -30.47 25.94 23.95
C HIS A 619 -29.29 26.39 23.07
N PRO A 620 -28.23 27.03 23.63
CA PRO A 620 -27.09 27.54 22.86
C PRO A 620 -26.41 26.49 21.97
N ALA A 621 -26.35 25.24 22.43
CA ALA A 621 -25.81 24.14 21.62
C ALA A 621 -26.50 23.95 20.25
N ARG A 622 -27.71 24.50 20.04
CA ARG A 622 -28.40 24.50 18.74
C ARG A 622 -28.01 25.69 17.85
N ASP A 623 -27.20 26.63 18.32
CA ASP A 623 -26.78 27.78 17.52
C ASP A 623 -25.83 27.36 16.39
N LEU A 624 -25.77 28.16 15.34
CA LEU A 624 -24.87 27.95 14.19
C LEU A 624 -23.40 27.92 14.58
N HIS A 625 -23.05 28.54 15.72
CA HIS A 625 -21.69 28.55 16.26
C HIS A 625 -21.29 27.24 16.94
N ASP A 626 -22.24 26.36 17.29
CA ASP A 626 -21.97 25.09 17.99
C ASP A 626 -22.33 23.87 17.14
N THR A 627 -23.33 23.99 16.25
CA THR A 627 -23.86 22.88 15.45
C THR A 627 -23.71 23.12 13.95
N PHE A 628 -23.23 22.11 13.23
CA PHE A 628 -23.25 22.09 11.77
C PHE A 628 -24.65 21.72 11.26
N TYR A 629 -25.33 22.68 10.64
CA TYR A 629 -26.58 22.45 9.93
C TYR A 629 -26.34 22.07 8.47
N ILE A 630 -27.18 21.20 7.95
CA ILE A 630 -27.12 20.77 6.55
C ILE A 630 -27.75 21.84 5.66
N SER A 631 -27.06 22.19 4.57
CA SER A 631 -27.60 23.11 3.55
C SER A 631 -28.47 22.42 2.52
N ASP A 632 -28.15 21.17 2.16
CA ASP A 632 -28.91 20.36 1.21
C ASP A 632 -28.81 18.85 1.51
N PRO A 633 -29.93 18.15 1.78
CA PRO A 633 -31.25 18.72 2.07
C PRO A 633 -31.24 19.45 3.43
N ALA A 634 -31.84 20.65 3.52
CA ALA A 634 -31.85 21.43 4.76
C ALA A 634 -32.83 20.91 5.82
N VAL A 635 -33.89 20.23 5.39
CA VAL A 635 -34.98 19.75 6.24
C VAL A 635 -35.33 18.30 5.91
N ALA A 636 -35.77 17.56 6.93
CA ALA A 636 -36.31 16.21 6.80
C ALA A 636 -37.83 16.20 6.96
N GLY A 637 -38.43 15.03 6.71
CA GLY A 637 -39.78 14.73 7.17
C GLY A 637 -39.82 14.45 8.68
N LYS A 638 -41.04 14.33 9.22
CA LYS A 638 -41.27 13.89 10.61
C LYS A 638 -40.61 12.53 10.90
N PRO A 639 -40.35 12.21 12.18
CA PRO A 639 -39.93 10.89 12.61
C PRO A 639 -40.87 9.82 12.04
N ARG A 640 -40.28 8.76 11.52
CA ARG A 640 -40.99 7.67 10.85
C ARG A 640 -40.21 6.36 11.03
N PRO A 641 -40.86 5.21 10.83
CA PRO A 641 -40.15 3.94 10.81
C PRO A 641 -39.04 3.94 9.75
N GLU A 642 -37.96 3.21 10.00
CA GLU A 642 -36.85 3.13 9.04
C GLU A 642 -37.32 2.46 7.74
N PRO A 643 -36.92 2.97 6.56
CA PRO A 643 -37.23 2.32 5.29
C PRO A 643 -36.73 0.87 5.27
N GLU A 644 -37.48 -0.03 4.63
CA GLU A 644 -37.15 -1.46 4.57
C GLU A 644 -35.72 -1.73 4.07
N ALA A 645 -35.23 -0.96 3.10
CA ALA A 645 -33.86 -1.03 2.59
C ALA A 645 -32.79 -0.70 3.67
N ALA A 646 -33.06 0.25 4.57
CA ALA A 646 -32.17 0.60 5.67
C ALA A 646 -32.19 -0.45 6.80
N ARG A 647 -33.37 -1.05 7.06
CA ARG A 647 -33.52 -2.21 7.97
C ARG A 647 -32.79 -3.46 7.48
N LEU A 648 -32.78 -3.69 6.16
CA LEU A 648 -32.08 -4.82 5.53
C LEU A 648 -30.55 -4.65 5.53
N ALA A 649 -30.05 -3.41 5.58
CA ALA A 649 -28.63 -3.09 5.68
C ALA A 649 -28.08 -3.20 7.13
N SER A 650 -28.93 -3.11 8.16
CA SER A 650 -28.57 -3.14 9.58
C SER A 650 -28.68 -4.53 10.23
N LYS A 651 -28.55 -5.62 9.45
CA LYS A 651 -28.71 -7.05 9.81
C LYS A 651 -27.76 -7.60 10.92
N SER A 652 -27.23 -6.78 11.82
CA SER A 652 -26.47 -7.22 13.00
C SER A 652 -27.31 -7.40 14.26
N SER A 653 -28.56 -6.94 14.32
CA SER A 653 -29.39 -7.12 15.53
C SER A 653 -30.53 -8.13 15.32
N LYS A 654 -30.48 -9.24 16.06
CA LYS A 654 -31.64 -10.11 16.36
C LYS A 654 -32.62 -9.36 17.29
N SER A 655 -32.96 -8.11 17.00
CA SER A 655 -34.00 -7.41 17.76
C SER A 655 -35.35 -7.91 17.26
N GLY A 656 -35.96 -8.85 17.97
CA GLY A 656 -37.28 -9.42 17.66
C GLY A 656 -38.45 -8.45 17.84
N VAL A 657 -38.25 -7.14 17.61
CA VAL A 657 -39.26 -6.11 17.77
C VAL A 657 -39.78 -5.71 16.39
N LYS A 658 -41.07 -5.93 16.14
CA LYS A 658 -41.74 -5.43 14.95
C LYS A 658 -41.89 -3.92 15.08
N GLU A 659 -41.13 -3.16 14.29
CA GLU A 659 -41.13 -1.68 14.27
C GLU A 659 -42.52 -1.10 13.90
N GLU A 660 -43.44 -1.92 13.39
CA GLU A 660 -44.86 -1.63 13.10
C GLU A 660 -45.71 -1.31 14.34
N LEU A 661 -45.19 -1.57 15.56
CA LEU A 661 -45.90 -1.33 16.82
C LEU A 661 -45.68 0.08 17.41
N LEU A 662 -44.79 0.90 16.83
CA LEU A 662 -44.45 2.23 17.34
C LEU A 662 -45.29 3.33 16.66
N ASP A 663 -45.93 4.17 17.48
CA ASP A 663 -46.67 5.35 17.01
C ASP A 663 -45.78 6.60 17.02
N TYR A 664 -45.13 6.86 15.89
CA TYR A 664 -44.23 7.99 15.72
C TYR A 664 -44.95 9.35 15.73
N GLU A 665 -46.23 9.40 15.32
CA GLU A 665 -47.00 10.65 15.34
C GLU A 665 -47.42 10.98 16.78
N ALA A 666 -47.82 9.97 17.56
CA ALA A 666 -48.03 10.15 18.99
C ALA A 666 -46.74 10.58 19.71
N TYR A 667 -45.59 9.98 19.37
CA TYR A 667 -44.32 10.37 19.96
C TYR A 667 -43.96 11.83 19.64
N TRP A 668 -44.09 12.25 18.38
CA TRP A 668 -43.89 13.64 17.97
C TRP A 668 -44.76 14.62 18.76
N ASN A 669 -46.05 14.31 18.92
CA ASN A 669 -46.98 15.16 19.67
C ASN A 669 -46.66 15.16 21.17
N ASN A 670 -46.28 14.02 21.76
CA ASN A 670 -45.86 13.93 23.15
C ASN A 670 -44.63 14.80 23.44
N VAL A 671 -43.65 14.81 22.54
CA VAL A 671 -42.46 15.67 22.65
C VAL A 671 -42.86 17.15 22.57
N ARG A 672 -43.69 17.55 21.60
CA ARG A 672 -44.21 18.92 21.55
C ARG A 672 -44.87 19.32 22.88
N ASP A 673 -45.81 18.51 23.35
CA ASP A 673 -46.63 18.83 24.52
C ASP A 673 -45.80 18.90 25.82
N VAL A 674 -44.83 17.99 26.00
CA VAL A 674 -43.96 17.99 27.19
C VAL A 674 -43.00 19.18 27.21
N HIS A 675 -42.54 19.64 26.05
CA HIS A 675 -41.70 20.84 25.94
C HIS A 675 -42.50 22.12 26.16
N GLU A 676 -43.65 22.26 25.50
CA GLU A 676 -44.43 23.50 25.46
C GLU A 676 -45.27 23.72 26.71
N SER A 677 -46.09 22.74 27.07
CA SER A 677 -47.10 22.86 28.14
C SER A 677 -46.80 22.05 29.40
N GLY A 678 -45.83 21.14 29.32
CA GLY A 678 -45.52 20.19 30.38
C GLY A 678 -46.39 18.94 30.34
N LYS A 679 -45.80 17.79 30.67
CA LYS A 679 -46.45 16.48 30.79
C LYS A 679 -45.63 15.61 31.75
N TYR A 680 -46.15 14.45 32.14
CA TYR A 680 -45.41 13.45 32.92
C TYR A 680 -44.90 13.96 34.29
N GLY A 681 -45.65 14.87 34.92
CA GLY A 681 -45.27 15.48 36.20
C GLY A 681 -44.31 16.68 36.07
N SER A 682 -43.92 17.04 34.85
CA SER A 682 -43.14 18.25 34.54
C SER A 682 -44.01 19.42 34.12
N ILE A 683 -43.54 20.64 34.36
CA ILE A 683 -44.18 21.89 33.91
C ILE A 683 -43.72 22.31 32.50
N GLY A 684 -42.85 21.53 31.86
CA GLY A 684 -42.28 21.85 30.55
C GLY A 684 -41.30 23.03 30.60
N TYR A 685 -40.82 23.42 29.42
CA TYR A 685 -40.01 24.63 29.24
C TYR A 685 -40.85 25.90 29.02
N ARG A 686 -42.17 25.76 28.80
CA ARG A 686 -43.13 26.88 28.71
C ARG A 686 -42.79 27.88 27.61
N TYR A 687 -42.50 27.36 26.41
CA TYR A 687 -42.25 28.13 25.20
C TYR A 687 -42.97 27.48 24.01
N PRO A 688 -43.32 28.25 22.95
CA PRO A 688 -43.96 27.69 21.77
C PRO A 688 -42.98 26.77 21.02
N TRP A 689 -43.29 25.48 20.94
CA TRP A 689 -42.43 24.51 20.28
C TRP A 689 -42.59 24.63 18.76
N ASN A 690 -41.50 24.88 18.03
CA ASN A 690 -41.53 25.09 16.59
C ASN A 690 -41.23 23.78 15.82
N PRO A 691 -42.19 23.23 15.06
CA PRO A 691 -41.97 22.07 14.21
C PRO A 691 -40.83 22.22 13.22
N LYS A 692 -40.60 23.44 12.70
CA LYS A 692 -39.57 23.68 11.68
C LYS A 692 -38.17 23.45 12.23
N GLU A 693 -37.90 23.86 13.47
CA GLU A 693 -36.58 23.64 14.10
C GLU A 693 -36.30 22.14 14.30
N ALA A 694 -37.32 21.37 14.68
CA ALA A 694 -37.20 19.92 14.85
C ALA A 694 -36.95 19.17 13.53
N LEU A 695 -37.36 19.73 12.39
CA LEU A 695 -37.16 19.14 11.07
C LEU A 695 -35.83 19.53 10.42
N ARG A 696 -35.09 20.51 10.95
CA ARG A 696 -33.78 20.91 10.39
C ARG A 696 -32.79 19.75 10.49
N LEU A 697 -32.02 19.54 9.44
CA LEU A 697 -31.00 18.51 9.42
C LEU A 697 -29.68 19.05 9.98
N VAL A 698 -29.01 18.24 10.80
CA VAL A 698 -27.73 18.56 11.43
C VAL A 698 -26.76 17.41 11.26
N LEU A 699 -25.45 17.69 11.25
CA LEU A 699 -24.48 16.64 11.55
C LEU A 699 -24.60 16.29 13.04
N ARG A 700 -24.67 15.00 13.34
CA ARG A 700 -24.88 14.45 14.68
C ARG A 700 -23.84 15.01 15.65
N THR A 701 -24.29 15.74 16.68
CA THR A 701 -23.40 16.45 17.62
C THR A 701 -22.94 15.58 18.79
N HIS A 702 -23.67 14.49 19.05
CA HIS A 702 -23.38 13.51 20.09
C HIS A 702 -24.09 12.18 19.80
N THR A 703 -23.53 11.06 20.26
CA THR A 703 -24.11 9.72 20.04
C THR A 703 -25.42 9.48 20.80
N THR A 704 -25.78 10.35 21.74
CA THR A 704 -27.04 10.31 22.51
C THR A 704 -28.29 10.39 21.62
N ALA A 705 -28.17 10.95 20.41
CA ALA A 705 -29.22 10.91 19.40
C ALA A 705 -29.56 9.46 18.97
N VAL A 706 -28.53 8.61 18.84
CA VAL A 706 -28.69 7.18 18.53
C VAL A 706 -29.35 6.45 19.71
N SER A 707 -28.90 6.72 20.92
CA SER A 707 -29.49 6.16 22.15
C SER A 707 -30.98 6.47 22.25
N THR A 708 -31.39 7.68 21.92
CA THR A 708 -32.80 8.09 21.90
C THR A 708 -33.62 7.25 20.93
N VAL A 709 -33.13 7.02 19.72
CA VAL A 709 -33.80 6.14 18.75
C VAL A 709 -33.90 4.72 19.27
N MET A 710 -32.84 4.20 19.89
CA MET A 710 -32.83 2.85 20.44
C MET A 710 -33.77 2.69 21.65
N LEU A 711 -33.85 3.71 22.51
CA LEU A 711 -34.78 3.73 23.65
C LEU A 711 -36.23 3.84 23.20
N HIS A 712 -36.53 4.64 22.17
CA HIS A 712 -37.86 4.65 21.57
C HIS A 712 -38.22 3.28 21.00
N LYS A 713 -37.29 2.57 20.35
CA LYS A 713 -37.51 1.18 19.91
C LYS A 713 -37.72 0.22 21.08
N LEU A 714 -36.98 0.40 22.19
CA LEU A 714 -37.16 -0.37 23.42
C LEU A 714 -38.53 -0.15 24.06
N ALA A 715 -39.10 1.06 23.95
CA ALA A 715 -40.40 1.39 24.52
C ALA A 715 -41.57 0.56 23.94
N ALA A 716 -41.43 0.00 22.71
CA ALA A 716 -42.41 -0.94 22.15
C ALA A 716 -42.51 -2.24 22.95
N ASN A 717 -41.42 -2.66 23.60
CA ASN A 717 -41.36 -3.84 24.46
C ASN A 717 -40.38 -3.58 25.61
N PRO A 718 -40.80 -2.81 26.63
CA PRO A 718 -39.92 -2.37 27.70
C PRO A 718 -39.34 -3.56 28.48
N ARG A 719 -38.02 -3.62 28.54
CA ARG A 719 -37.27 -4.64 29.27
C ARG A 719 -35.88 -4.12 29.65
N PRO A 720 -35.19 -4.76 30.61
CA PRO A 720 -33.81 -4.43 30.89
C PRO A 720 -32.94 -4.56 29.63
N ALA A 721 -32.11 -3.57 29.38
CA ALA A 721 -31.25 -3.50 28.22
C ALA A 721 -29.98 -2.70 28.49
N ARG A 722 -28.88 -3.12 27.87
CA ARG A 722 -27.58 -2.45 27.93
C ARG A 722 -27.12 -2.19 26.50
N TYR A 723 -26.94 -0.92 26.17
CA TYR A 723 -26.59 -0.48 24.83
C TYR A 723 -25.33 0.36 24.85
N PHE A 724 -24.51 0.24 23.82
CA PHE A 724 -23.35 1.11 23.66
C PHE A 724 -23.14 1.49 22.20
N SER A 725 -22.43 2.58 21.98
CA SER A 725 -21.98 2.97 20.65
C SER A 725 -20.63 3.67 20.73
N ILE A 726 -19.84 3.54 19.68
CA ILE A 726 -18.59 4.28 19.52
C ILE A 726 -18.55 4.80 18.10
N ASP A 727 -18.85 6.07 17.91
CA ASP A 727 -18.93 6.64 16.58
C ASP A 727 -18.61 8.13 16.54
N ARG A 728 -18.40 8.62 15.33
CA ARG A 728 -18.02 10.00 15.05
C ARG A 728 -19.18 10.96 15.27
N VAL A 729 -18.85 12.11 15.84
CA VAL A 729 -19.75 13.23 16.11
C VAL A 729 -19.08 14.52 15.62
N PHE A 730 -19.90 15.53 15.33
CA PHE A 730 -19.48 16.76 14.67
C PHE A 730 -19.94 17.97 15.48
N ARG A 731 -19.02 18.87 15.81
CA ARG A 731 -19.31 20.10 16.56
C ARG A 731 -18.58 21.26 15.91
N ASN A 732 -19.27 22.38 15.74
CA ASN A 732 -18.70 23.57 15.12
C ASN A 732 -17.84 24.37 16.12
N GLU A 733 -17.06 23.66 16.93
CA GLU A 733 -16.18 24.26 17.92
C GLU A 733 -14.88 24.73 17.26
N SER A 734 -14.22 25.70 17.89
CA SER A 734 -12.91 26.18 17.42
C SER A 734 -11.86 25.06 17.52
N VAL A 735 -11.21 24.74 16.40
CA VAL A 735 -10.22 23.67 16.33
C VAL A 735 -8.92 24.09 17.01
N ASP A 736 -8.50 23.39 18.07
CA ASP A 736 -7.27 23.66 18.83
C ASP A 736 -6.40 22.39 18.95
N ALA A 737 -5.39 22.37 19.83
CA ALA A 737 -4.50 21.21 19.99
C ALA A 737 -5.19 19.98 20.61
N THR A 738 -6.34 20.17 21.24
CA THR A 738 -7.11 19.18 22.00
C THR A 738 -8.51 18.91 21.46
N HIS A 739 -9.04 19.80 20.61
CA HIS A 739 -10.39 19.74 20.06
C HIS A 739 -10.36 19.78 18.52
N LEU A 740 -11.10 18.86 17.92
CA LEU A 740 -11.38 18.83 16.48
C LEU A 740 -12.87 19.06 16.23
N ALA A 741 -13.19 19.57 15.04
CA ALA A 741 -14.58 19.71 14.59
C ALA A 741 -15.30 18.36 14.43
N GLU A 742 -14.55 17.26 14.30
CA GLU A 742 -15.04 15.89 14.31
C GLU A 742 -14.19 15.01 15.23
N PHE A 743 -14.83 14.17 16.04
CA PHE A 743 -14.16 13.23 16.95
C PHE A 743 -15.09 12.06 17.28
N HIS A 744 -14.60 11.02 17.93
CA HIS A 744 -15.39 9.84 18.28
C HIS A 744 -15.88 9.92 19.73
N GLN A 745 -17.18 9.80 19.89
CA GLN A 745 -17.82 9.69 21.20
C GLN A 745 -18.13 8.23 21.49
N VAL A 746 -17.65 7.77 22.64
CA VAL A 746 -18.04 6.50 23.27
C VAL A 746 -19.23 6.81 24.17
N GLU A 747 -20.31 6.05 24.04
CA GLU A 747 -21.49 6.19 24.89
C GLU A 747 -22.02 4.83 25.32
N GLY A 748 -22.42 4.73 26.59
CA GLY A 748 -23.13 3.59 27.15
C GLY A 748 -24.46 4.01 27.77
N VAL A 749 -25.43 3.10 27.69
CA VAL A 749 -26.80 3.28 28.19
C VAL A 749 -27.26 1.99 28.88
N ILE A 750 -27.82 2.11 30.08
CA ILE A 750 -28.43 0.98 30.80
C ILE A 750 -29.87 1.36 31.14
N ALA A 751 -30.83 0.64 30.58
CA ALA A 751 -32.24 0.72 30.95
C ALA A 751 -32.58 -0.46 31.86
N ASP A 752 -33.13 -0.18 33.05
CA ASP A 752 -33.56 -1.21 34.00
C ASP A 752 -34.57 -0.63 35.00
N PHE A 753 -35.17 -1.51 35.79
CA PHE A 753 -36.03 -1.13 36.90
C PHE A 753 -35.18 -0.86 38.15
N ASN A 754 -35.61 0.10 38.98
CA ASN A 754 -34.95 0.45 40.25
C ASN A 754 -33.50 0.95 40.17
N LEU A 755 -33.10 1.52 39.02
CA LEU A 755 -31.80 2.18 38.91
C LEU A 755 -31.69 3.41 39.83
N THR A 756 -30.51 3.60 40.43
CA THR A 756 -30.22 4.67 41.41
C THR A 756 -28.91 5.37 41.07
N LEU A 757 -28.72 6.59 41.58
CA LEU A 757 -27.46 7.31 41.36
C LEU A 757 -26.24 6.56 41.91
N GLY A 758 -26.39 5.91 43.06
CA GLY A 758 -25.32 5.09 43.65
C GLY A 758 -24.96 3.88 42.77
N GLY A 759 -25.95 3.28 42.11
CA GLY A 759 -25.72 2.21 41.13
C GLY A 759 -24.94 2.68 39.91
N LEU A 760 -25.20 3.90 39.42
CA LEU A 760 -24.42 4.51 38.34
C LEU A 760 -22.96 4.72 38.76
N ILE A 761 -22.72 5.25 39.95
CA ILE A 761 -21.37 5.46 40.51
C ILE A 761 -20.60 4.14 40.59
N GLY A 762 -21.19 3.11 41.22
CA GLY A 762 -20.53 1.79 41.33
C GLY A 762 -20.28 1.12 39.99
N PHE A 763 -21.19 1.31 39.02
CA PHE A 763 -20.96 0.85 37.65
C PHE A 763 -19.77 1.60 37.01
N MET A 764 -19.67 2.92 37.16
CA MET A 764 -18.55 3.70 36.61
C MET A 764 -17.21 3.26 37.20
N GLU A 765 -17.14 3.02 38.52
CA GLU A 765 -15.93 2.47 39.15
C GLU A 765 -15.52 1.13 38.52
N THR A 766 -16.47 0.25 38.26
CA THR A 766 -16.21 -1.04 37.60
C THR A 766 -15.77 -0.88 36.14
N PHE A 767 -16.44 0.00 35.39
CA PHE A 767 -16.15 0.26 33.98
C PHE A 767 -14.74 0.85 33.79
N PHE A 768 -14.38 1.86 34.58
CA PHE A 768 -13.06 2.49 34.50
C PHE A 768 -11.93 1.65 35.10
N ALA A 769 -12.21 0.78 36.08
CA ALA A 769 -11.24 -0.19 36.58
C ALA A 769 -10.78 -1.17 35.50
N LYS A 770 -11.66 -1.59 34.58
CA LYS A 770 -11.29 -2.38 33.39
C LYS A 770 -10.35 -1.63 32.43
N MET A 771 -10.25 -0.30 32.57
CA MET A 771 -9.31 0.55 31.86
C MET A 771 -8.08 0.93 32.68
N GLY A 772 -7.86 0.29 33.83
CA GLY A 772 -6.74 0.58 34.72
C GLY A 772 -6.86 1.93 35.45
N VAL A 773 -8.04 2.56 35.43
CA VAL A 773 -8.28 3.83 36.12
C VAL A 773 -9.02 3.55 37.43
N HIS A 774 -8.32 3.76 38.54
CA HIS A 774 -8.84 3.53 39.89
C HIS A 774 -9.00 4.85 40.67
N GLY A 775 -9.85 4.83 41.69
CA GLY A 775 -10.05 5.98 42.59
C GLY A 775 -10.76 7.16 41.93
N LEU A 776 -11.94 6.94 41.37
CA LEU A 776 -12.73 7.98 40.71
C LEU A 776 -13.27 9.03 41.69
N ARG A 777 -13.49 10.25 41.18
CA ARG A 777 -14.28 11.30 41.84
C ARG A 777 -15.42 11.74 40.96
N PHE A 778 -16.54 12.08 41.58
CA PHE A 778 -17.76 12.49 40.90
C PHE A 778 -18.12 13.91 41.31
N LYS A 779 -18.47 14.74 40.33
CA LYS A 779 -18.87 16.14 40.53
C LYS A 779 -20.27 16.33 39.94
N PRO A 780 -21.24 16.88 40.69
CA PRO A 780 -22.53 17.25 40.14
C PRO A 780 -22.39 18.15 38.91
N ALA A 781 -23.16 17.86 37.88
CA ALA A 781 -23.14 18.58 36.61
C ALA A 781 -24.56 18.88 36.14
N TYR A 782 -24.68 19.42 34.94
CA TYR A 782 -25.96 19.66 34.29
C TYR A 782 -25.89 19.18 32.84
N ASN A 783 -26.76 18.24 32.48
CA ASN A 783 -27.11 17.99 31.08
C ASN A 783 -28.64 18.12 30.94
N PRO A 784 -29.16 18.81 29.90
CA PRO A 784 -30.59 19.05 29.76
C PRO A 784 -31.45 17.79 29.82
N TYR A 785 -30.90 16.66 29.39
CA TYR A 785 -31.59 15.38 29.25
C TYR A 785 -31.36 14.41 30.42
N THR A 786 -30.63 14.82 31.47
CA THR A 786 -30.43 13.98 32.67
C THR A 786 -30.77 14.70 33.96
N GLU A 787 -31.33 13.97 34.92
CA GLU A 787 -31.53 14.41 36.29
C GLU A 787 -31.54 13.19 37.22
N PRO A 788 -30.54 13.03 38.11
CA PRO A 788 -29.34 13.85 38.30
C PRO A 788 -28.24 13.61 37.23
N SER A 789 -27.30 14.56 37.11
CA SER A 789 -26.10 14.48 36.24
C SER A 789 -24.80 14.56 37.04
N MET A 790 -23.73 13.94 36.56
CA MET A 790 -22.38 14.04 37.13
C MET A 790 -21.26 13.92 36.10
N GLU A 791 -20.21 14.69 36.30
CA GLU A 791 -18.89 14.51 35.66
C GLU A 791 -18.05 13.50 36.46
N ILE A 792 -17.19 12.77 35.75
CA ILE A 792 -16.33 11.72 36.29
C ILE A 792 -14.87 12.17 36.13
N PHE A 793 -14.12 12.11 37.22
CA PHE A 793 -12.72 12.52 37.29
C PHE A 793 -11.83 11.34 37.69
N GLY A 794 -10.70 11.20 36.99
CA GLY A 794 -9.62 10.26 37.33
C GLY A 794 -8.32 11.00 37.66
N TRP A 795 -7.48 10.41 38.50
CA TRP A 795 -6.15 10.95 38.78
C TRP A 795 -5.19 10.60 37.64
N HIS A 796 -4.48 11.60 37.10
CA HIS A 796 -3.48 11.38 36.05
C HIS A 796 -2.07 11.52 36.62
N GLU A 797 -1.34 10.41 36.76
CA GLU A 797 0.00 10.39 37.38
C GLU A 797 1.00 11.31 36.68
N GLY A 798 1.08 11.26 35.35
CA GLY A 798 2.02 12.09 34.57
C GLY A 798 1.75 13.60 34.62
N LEU A 799 0.54 14.04 35.01
CA LEU A 799 0.16 15.45 35.12
C LEU A 799 0.01 15.91 36.57
N GLY A 800 0.03 14.98 37.53
CA GLY A 800 -0.15 15.25 38.96
C GLY A 800 -1.47 15.95 39.30
N LYS A 801 -2.55 15.69 38.57
CA LYS A 801 -3.85 16.35 38.77
C LYS A 801 -5.05 15.46 38.43
N TRP A 802 -6.21 15.85 38.93
CA TRP A 802 -7.52 15.29 38.53
C TRP A 802 -7.88 15.78 37.13
N VAL A 803 -8.29 14.85 36.26
CA VAL A 803 -8.71 15.12 34.88
C VAL A 803 -10.11 14.57 34.66
N GLU A 804 -10.94 15.34 33.97
CA GLU A 804 -12.27 14.88 33.55
C GLU A 804 -12.13 13.79 32.48
N ILE A 805 -12.68 12.61 32.76
CA ILE A 805 -12.60 11.42 31.92
C ILE A 805 -13.94 10.98 31.35
N GLY A 806 -15.05 11.61 31.76
CA GLY A 806 -16.36 11.34 31.22
C GLY A 806 -17.46 12.16 31.88
N ASN A 807 -18.64 12.14 31.26
CA ASN A 807 -19.86 12.76 31.75
C ASN A 807 -20.98 11.71 31.79
N SER A 808 -21.89 11.80 32.76
CA SER A 808 -22.94 10.81 32.97
C SER A 808 -24.17 11.40 33.66
N GLY A 809 -25.25 10.63 33.68
CA GLY A 809 -26.45 10.96 34.45
C GLY A 809 -27.56 9.93 34.27
N MET A 810 -28.70 10.23 34.87
CA MET A 810 -29.93 9.45 34.71
C MET A 810 -30.88 10.19 33.77
N PHE A 811 -31.35 9.57 32.69
CA PHE A 811 -32.24 10.26 31.73
C PHE A 811 -33.54 10.70 32.40
N ARG A 812 -33.98 11.89 32.02
CA ARG A 812 -35.15 12.55 32.58
C ARG A 812 -36.45 11.81 32.26
N PRO A 813 -37.46 11.81 33.15
CA PRO A 813 -38.78 11.27 32.86
C PRO A 813 -39.45 11.93 31.65
N GLU A 814 -39.24 13.23 31.43
CA GLU A 814 -39.82 13.94 30.28
C GLU A 814 -39.32 13.40 28.94
N MET A 815 -38.07 12.95 28.90
CA MET A 815 -37.50 12.26 27.75
C MET A 815 -38.08 10.85 27.64
N LEU A 816 -38.05 10.05 28.71
CA LEU A 816 -38.39 8.62 28.64
C LEU A 816 -39.91 8.36 28.49
N GLU A 817 -40.74 9.00 29.30
CA GLU A 817 -42.20 8.79 29.27
C GLU A 817 -42.83 9.30 27.97
N SER A 818 -42.25 10.34 27.34
CA SER A 818 -42.74 10.82 26.04
C SER A 818 -42.62 9.76 24.94
N MET A 819 -41.61 8.90 25.01
CA MET A 819 -41.40 7.74 24.13
C MET A 819 -42.35 6.57 24.40
N GLY A 820 -43.10 6.59 25.52
CA GLY A 820 -43.93 5.48 25.98
C GLY A 820 -43.24 4.53 26.97
N MET A 821 -42.09 4.91 27.54
CA MET A 821 -41.40 4.10 28.53
C MET A 821 -42.20 4.03 29.86
N PRO A 822 -42.23 2.87 30.56
CA PRO A 822 -42.87 2.77 31.87
C PRO A 822 -42.23 3.68 32.91
N LYS A 823 -43.03 4.26 33.81
CA LYS A 823 -42.59 5.20 34.86
C LYS A 823 -41.53 4.65 35.82
N ASP A 824 -41.56 3.34 36.04
CA ASP A 824 -40.64 2.63 36.93
C ASP A 824 -39.35 2.17 36.24
N MET A 825 -39.29 2.25 34.90
CA MET A 825 -38.07 2.03 34.14
C MET A 825 -37.23 3.30 34.12
N ARG A 826 -35.99 3.18 34.59
CA ARG A 826 -35.01 4.26 34.65
C ARG A 826 -33.84 3.93 33.74
N VAL A 827 -33.14 4.96 33.28
CA VAL A 827 -32.07 4.78 32.30
C VAL A 827 -30.84 5.58 32.72
N TYR A 828 -29.69 4.93 32.80
CA TYR A 828 -28.38 5.58 32.87
C TYR A 828 -27.89 5.93 31.48
N GLY A 829 -27.22 7.07 31.35
CA GLY A 829 -26.43 7.43 30.18
C GLY A 829 -25.06 7.98 30.61
N TRP A 830 -24.01 7.59 29.91
CA TRP A 830 -22.68 8.18 30.10
C TRP A 830 -21.88 8.16 28.79
N GLY A 831 -20.96 9.10 28.66
CA GLY A 831 -20.08 9.16 27.51
C GLY A 831 -18.74 9.81 27.79
N LEU A 832 -17.80 9.53 26.89
CA LEU A 832 -16.44 10.03 26.90
C LEU A 832 -15.89 10.11 25.46
N SER A 833 -14.87 10.94 25.24
CA SER A 833 -14.13 10.96 23.97
C SER A 833 -13.20 9.75 23.88
N LEU A 834 -13.08 9.17 22.68
CA LEU A 834 -12.11 8.11 22.40
C LEU A 834 -10.68 8.65 22.26
N GLU A 835 -10.54 9.87 21.74
CA GLU A 835 -9.27 10.52 21.46
C GLU A 835 -8.49 10.82 22.72
N ARG A 836 -9.14 11.40 23.75
CA ARG A 836 -8.48 11.78 25.00
C ARG A 836 -7.74 10.61 25.70
N PRO A 837 -8.37 9.44 25.96
CA PRO A 837 -7.65 8.31 26.54
C PRO A 837 -6.57 7.76 25.60
N THR A 838 -6.79 7.81 24.28
CA THR A 838 -5.77 7.38 23.29
C THR A 838 -4.55 8.29 23.31
N MET A 839 -4.75 9.61 23.38
CA MET A 839 -3.69 10.60 23.47
C MET A 839 -2.85 10.42 24.73
N ILE A 840 -3.50 10.18 25.87
CA ILE A 840 -2.81 9.89 27.14
C ILE A 840 -1.98 8.60 27.01
N LYS A 841 -2.59 7.52 26.49
CA LYS A 841 -1.96 6.19 26.39
C LYS A 841 -0.74 6.19 25.47
N TYR A 842 -0.79 6.93 24.37
CA TYR A 842 0.30 7.00 23.39
C TYR A 842 1.20 8.25 23.55
N GLY A 843 1.01 9.05 24.61
CA GLY A 843 1.82 10.25 24.86
C GLY A 843 1.67 11.35 23.81
N VAL A 844 0.54 11.40 23.11
CA VAL A 844 0.26 12.37 22.05
C VAL A 844 -0.27 13.67 22.65
N ARG A 845 0.33 14.80 22.28
CA ARG A 845 -0.05 16.13 22.81
C ARG A 845 -1.02 16.89 21.92
N ASN A 846 -1.03 16.61 20.62
CA ASN A 846 -1.89 17.27 19.65
C ASN A 846 -2.79 16.24 18.96
N ILE A 847 -4.09 16.44 19.05
CA ILE A 847 -5.10 15.53 18.49
C ILE A 847 -4.95 15.33 16.97
N ARG A 848 -4.41 16.31 16.25
CA ARG A 848 -4.17 16.23 14.79
C ARG A 848 -3.07 15.25 14.41
N ASP A 849 -2.15 14.96 15.33
CA ASP A 849 -1.10 13.96 15.14
C ASP A 849 -1.68 12.54 15.33
N LEU A 850 -2.86 12.45 15.94
CA LEU A 850 -3.60 11.20 16.15
C LEU A 850 -4.71 10.99 15.12
N LEU A 851 -5.46 12.02 14.71
CA LEU A 851 -6.64 11.87 13.85
C LEU A 851 -6.61 12.87 12.68
N GLY A 852 -6.68 12.35 11.46
CA GLY A 852 -6.80 13.12 10.23
C GLY A 852 -5.82 12.68 9.13
N HIS A 853 -5.88 13.35 7.99
CA HIS A 853 -5.02 13.04 6.83
C HIS A 853 -3.55 13.47 7.00
N LYS A 854 -3.22 14.16 8.11
CA LYS A 854 -1.86 14.63 8.44
C LYS A 854 -1.13 13.70 9.42
N VAL A 855 -1.75 12.59 9.82
CA VAL A 855 -1.15 11.63 10.74
C VAL A 855 0.09 11.03 10.09
N ASP A 856 1.18 10.96 10.85
CA ASP A 856 2.42 10.31 10.43
C ASP A 856 2.21 8.79 10.33
N LEU A 857 2.47 8.22 9.15
CA LEU A 857 2.35 6.78 8.94
C LEU A 857 3.38 6.00 9.78
N ASN A 858 4.56 6.56 10.04
CA ASN A 858 5.55 5.94 10.93
C ASN A 858 5.01 5.81 12.35
N PHE A 859 4.24 6.80 12.82
CA PHE A 859 3.55 6.72 14.11
C PHE A 859 2.53 5.56 14.11
N ILE A 860 1.82 5.32 13.01
CA ILE A 860 0.87 4.19 12.91
C ILE A 860 1.59 2.84 12.93
N GLU A 861 2.69 2.73 12.16
CA GLU A 861 3.44 1.48 11.97
C GLU A 861 4.26 1.06 13.19
N SER A 862 4.89 2.03 13.86
CA SER A 862 5.78 1.77 14.99
C SER A 862 5.04 1.53 16.31
N ASN A 863 3.81 2.04 16.46
CA ASN A 863 3.12 1.97 17.75
C ASN A 863 2.54 0.58 18.04
N PRO A 864 2.76 0.04 19.24
CA PRO A 864 2.37 -1.31 19.59
C PRO A 864 0.84 -1.51 19.61
N ALA A 865 0.44 -2.78 19.61
CA ALA A 865 -0.95 -3.16 19.89
C ALA A 865 -1.35 -2.68 21.29
N VAL A 866 -2.62 -2.28 21.42
CA VAL A 866 -3.18 -1.81 22.67
C VAL A 866 -3.42 -3.01 23.59
N ARG A 867 -2.88 -2.97 24.82
CA ARG A 867 -3.20 -3.90 25.91
C ARG A 867 -3.37 -3.10 27.21
N LEU A 868 -4.56 -3.04 27.81
CA LEU A 868 -4.79 -2.43 29.14
C LEU A 868 -4.27 -3.28 30.31
N GLU A 869 -3.94 -4.55 30.08
CA GLU A 869 -3.55 -5.49 31.14
C GLU A 869 -2.06 -5.50 31.51
N LYS A 870 -1.22 -4.67 30.87
CA LYS A 870 0.19 -4.57 31.23
C LYS A 870 0.51 -3.18 31.76
N GLU A 871 0.74 -3.14 33.07
CA GLU A 871 1.63 -2.15 33.71
C GLU A 871 2.99 -2.10 33.00
#